data_AF-A0A1G3RUH4-F1
#
_entry.id   AF-A0A1G3RUH4-F1
#
_cell.length_a   1.000
_cell.length_b   1.000
_cell.length_c   1.000
_cell.angle_alpha   90.00
_cell.angle_beta   90.00
_cell.angle_gamma   90.00
#
_symmetry.space_group_name_H-M   'P 1'
#
loop_
_entity.id
_entity.type
_entity.pdbx_description
1 polymer ?
#
loop_
_entity_poly.entity_id
_entity_poly.type
_entity_poly.pdbx_seq_one_letter_code
_entity_poly.pdbx_strand_id
1 'polypeptide(L)'
;MEPGIVDHFDIARQRRKVFPGSGTLESLTGSEYTLAPDEMIATAVKVLDASPALPGILILDEGRLLGVLSRQQLYETLARPYGVAVYMNRPIKDLFESRGETPYFLRGNVTIDVAVPEALERPLAQRYEPLPVKRSDGSYVLLDLKILLMAQSALLENAATIVSRQAELARALASIHNLEAILQLVLEGLEELVPYEQAVVYIADKGGIKRAAEHHSNARKFSYSLPDTSLPKGAWVAFPLERGPDTLGFLCIMRTDRDETGEWKQIAESFAASAAIAIGNARVYGDLERLATLDPLTGLLNRRAFAAESGRALERCIREKTPVCAIMMDMDHFKIINDTKGHAAGDEVLKEAAVRAQRELRAGDIAGRYGGEEFAFFLPGTRLDEAGKAADRIRATISGTPLRSLGIGMSASFGVAAIDLSVFQAGAVQTPGNFEELLAAADAAMYIAKKNGRNRVHLSLGYSGTPYQTFPKVDSEASLDYPSLVPVKNLVGPTPSIKDVALALACGKTLSQIAYQAVETLISGNSDLASLVILRDSEDRLEAIARKGFPDASVLADGLSLGQGCAGRAILERRTIAFRLPETGSAETSLLAYMAGNGFHSYRVSPIVVDDKAVGAIELFDRGNTAIQDELLDTITAILAAAVSGNRLLIESRQSNQALADSYDATLKAWVRMLELRDQETEGHSRRVTLMTMELAKAMGINPEGFNDLRRGALLHDIGKMGIPDSILLKPGKLDDDEMNLMKQHPELAFRMLAKVGFLAKAAEIPYCHHEKWDGSGYPRGLKGTGIPLGARIFAIVDVWDALRSDRPYRKAIPANEAAAVIAAGSGSHFDPLVAKTFLNLKKTEIGHSIQARPIQSSSPPGNRKEGRKPIPASSDR
;
A
#
# COMPACT_ATOMS: atom_id res chain seq x y z
N MET A 1 71.30 -20.06 -11.69
CA MET A 1 69.87 -19.73 -11.69
C MET A 1 69.52 -19.37 -10.27
N GLU A 2 69.42 -18.09 -9.97
CA GLU A 2 69.01 -17.61 -8.64
C GLU A 2 67.48 -17.76 -8.51
N PRO A 3 66.94 -18.29 -7.40
CA PRO A 3 65.51 -18.36 -7.20
C PRO A 3 64.94 -16.97 -6.89
N GLY A 4 64.15 -16.47 -7.84
CA GLY A 4 62.98 -15.61 -7.72
C GLY A 4 62.84 -14.68 -6.52
N ILE A 5 63.32 -13.44 -6.66
CA ILE A 5 62.70 -12.28 -6.02
C ILE A 5 61.53 -11.87 -6.90
N VAL A 6 60.29 -12.18 -6.48
CA VAL A 6 59.09 -11.62 -7.11
C VAL A 6 58.64 -10.41 -6.27
N ASP A 7 59.16 -9.24 -6.64
CA ASP A 7 58.79 -7.98 -5.99
C ASP A 7 57.42 -7.51 -6.52
N HIS A 8 56.37 -7.69 -5.71
CA HIS A 8 55.01 -7.23 -6.00
C HIS A 8 54.61 -6.06 -5.09
N PHE A 9 55.33 -4.93 -5.20
CA PHE A 9 54.91 -3.68 -4.56
C PHE A 9 54.11 -2.80 -5.52
N ASP A 10 52.80 -2.69 -5.26
CA ASP A 10 52.00 -1.55 -5.72
C ASP A 10 50.88 -1.23 -4.69
N ILE A 11 51.29 -0.69 -3.54
CA ILE A 11 50.39 -0.26 -2.44
C ILE A 11 49.37 0.79 -2.94
N ALA A 12 49.68 1.53 -4.02
CA ALA A 12 48.76 2.50 -4.61
C ALA A 12 47.55 1.84 -5.32
N ARG A 13 47.68 0.60 -5.82
CA ARG A 13 46.57 -0.18 -6.40
C ARG A 13 45.65 -0.80 -5.35
N GLN A 14 46.11 -1.01 -4.12
CA GLN A 14 45.28 -1.58 -3.05
C GLN A 14 44.14 -0.64 -2.62
N ARG A 15 44.31 0.69 -2.74
CA ARG A 15 43.23 1.66 -2.52
C ARG A 15 42.04 1.53 -3.49
N ARG A 16 42.18 0.77 -4.58
CA ARG A 16 41.11 0.50 -5.56
C ARG A 16 40.55 -0.92 -5.51
N LYS A 17 41.09 -1.81 -4.68
CA LYS A 17 40.43 -3.10 -4.45
C LYS A 17 39.29 -2.86 -3.47
N VAL A 18 38.07 -2.85 -4.00
CA VAL A 18 36.86 -3.00 -3.18
C VAL A 18 36.98 -4.38 -2.54
N PHE A 19 37.06 -4.42 -1.23
CA PHE A 19 36.97 -5.65 -0.44
C PHE A 19 35.53 -5.74 0.07
N PRO A 20 34.67 -6.61 -0.47
CA PRO A 20 33.35 -6.86 0.07
C PRO A 20 33.46 -7.91 1.20
N GLY A 21 32.65 -7.81 2.25
CA GLY A 21 32.59 -8.85 3.29
C GLY A 21 33.84 -8.99 4.16
N SER A 22 33.99 -10.12 4.86
CA SER A 22 35.01 -10.32 5.89
C SER A 22 36.44 -10.58 5.36
N GLY A 23 36.62 -10.63 4.03
CA GLY A 23 37.89 -10.79 3.29
C GLY A 23 38.83 -11.86 3.85
N THR A 24 39.10 -12.94 3.13
CA THR A 24 40.05 -13.94 3.65
C THR A 24 41.50 -13.48 3.52
N LEU A 25 42.38 -13.97 4.39
CA LEU A 25 43.82 -13.71 4.34
C LEU A 25 44.45 -14.12 3.00
N GLU A 26 43.81 -15.05 2.28
CA GLU A 26 44.19 -15.50 0.94
C GLU A 26 44.09 -14.41 -0.13
N SER A 27 43.19 -13.44 0.05
CA SER A 27 43.03 -12.29 -0.84
C SER A 27 44.16 -11.25 -0.69
N LEU A 28 44.93 -11.33 0.41
CA LEU A 28 45.99 -10.38 0.72
C LEU A 28 47.30 -10.74 0.02
N THR A 29 47.95 -9.71 -0.51
CA THR A 29 49.30 -9.79 -1.04
C THR A 29 50.29 -9.64 0.11
N GLY A 30 50.98 -10.73 0.46
CA GLY A 30 52.09 -10.72 1.42
C GLY A 30 53.45 -10.78 0.73
N SER A 31 54.50 -10.68 1.51
CA SER A 31 55.86 -10.92 1.02
C SER A 31 56.27 -12.37 1.26
N GLU A 32 57.08 -12.93 0.37
CA GLU A 32 57.55 -14.31 0.51
C GLU A 32 59.05 -14.37 0.23
N TYR A 33 59.80 -14.93 1.18
CA TYR A 33 61.18 -15.35 0.97
C TYR A 33 61.43 -16.56 1.85
N THR A 34 62.05 -17.60 1.30
CA THR A 34 62.30 -18.88 1.99
C THR A 34 63.79 -19.15 2.08
N LEU A 35 64.23 -19.67 3.22
CA LEU A 35 65.60 -20.15 3.45
C LEU A 35 65.58 -21.56 3.99
N ALA A 36 66.55 -22.37 3.58
CA ALA A 36 66.77 -23.67 4.18
C ALA A 36 67.41 -23.52 5.59
N PRO A 37 67.19 -24.47 6.52
CA PRO A 37 67.59 -24.30 7.92
C PRO A 37 69.12 -24.32 8.12
N ASP A 38 69.83 -24.96 7.20
CA ASP A 38 71.28 -25.09 7.13
C ASP A 38 71.97 -23.87 6.51
N GLU A 39 71.21 -22.94 5.92
CA GLU A 39 71.76 -21.69 5.42
C GLU A 39 72.30 -20.81 6.54
N MET A 40 73.34 -20.04 6.21
CA MET A 40 74.04 -19.19 7.17
C MET A 40 73.24 -17.93 7.46
N ILE A 41 73.31 -17.43 8.70
CA ILE A 41 72.69 -16.15 9.11
C ILE A 41 73.14 -14.99 8.20
N ALA A 42 74.37 -15.02 7.68
CA ALA A 42 74.86 -14.02 6.72
C ALA A 42 74.01 -13.93 5.45
N THR A 43 73.37 -15.01 5.00
CA THR A 43 72.45 -15.00 3.85
C THR A 43 71.17 -14.25 4.18
N ALA A 44 70.59 -14.49 5.36
CA ALA A 44 69.40 -13.78 5.82
C ALA A 44 69.64 -12.25 5.93
N VAL A 45 70.82 -11.84 6.41
CA VAL A 45 71.22 -10.42 6.48
C VAL A 45 71.24 -9.80 5.08
N LYS A 46 71.87 -10.46 4.10
CA LYS A 46 71.92 -9.96 2.71
C LYS A 46 70.54 -9.78 2.10
N VAL A 47 69.66 -10.76 2.31
CA VAL A 47 68.29 -10.73 1.78
C VAL A 47 67.49 -9.58 2.40
N LEU A 48 67.54 -9.43 3.73
CA LEU A 48 66.82 -8.36 4.41
C LEU A 48 67.42 -6.98 4.11
N ASP A 49 68.74 -6.85 3.95
CA ASP A 49 69.37 -5.59 3.54
C ASP A 49 69.00 -5.22 2.09
N ALA A 50 68.93 -6.19 1.18
CA ALA A 50 68.53 -5.98 -0.21
C ALA A 50 67.05 -5.65 -0.38
N SER A 51 66.19 -6.12 0.54
CA SER A 51 64.75 -5.88 0.51
C SER A 51 64.25 -5.31 1.83
N PRO A 52 64.37 -3.98 2.04
CA PRO A 52 63.95 -3.29 3.26
C PRO A 52 62.47 -3.51 3.63
N ALA A 53 61.63 -3.83 2.65
CA ALA A 53 60.19 -4.03 2.83
C ALA A 53 59.79 -5.44 3.29
N LEU A 54 60.73 -6.41 3.30
CA LEU A 54 60.46 -7.75 3.83
C LEU A 54 60.31 -7.72 5.36
N PRO A 55 59.19 -8.17 5.92
CA PRO A 55 58.98 -8.17 7.36
C PRO A 55 59.78 -9.28 8.06
N GLY A 56 60.17 -10.32 7.33
CA GLY A 56 60.97 -11.44 7.80
C GLY A 56 61.21 -12.47 6.70
N ILE A 57 61.73 -13.63 7.09
CA ILE A 57 62.03 -14.76 6.20
C ILE A 57 61.40 -16.04 6.76
N LEU A 58 60.80 -16.85 5.87
CA LEU A 58 60.29 -18.18 6.19
C LEU A 58 61.43 -19.18 6.20
N ILE A 59 61.51 -20.01 7.24
CA ILE A 59 62.47 -21.11 7.33
C ILE A 59 61.72 -22.40 6.99
N LEU A 60 62.07 -23.02 5.87
CA LEU A 60 61.40 -24.23 5.37
C LEU A 60 62.35 -25.42 5.37
N ASP A 61 61.87 -26.58 5.83
CA ASP A 61 62.56 -27.86 5.75
C ASP A 61 61.71 -28.84 4.94
N GLU A 62 62.23 -29.30 3.80
CA GLU A 62 61.50 -30.12 2.83
C GLU A 62 60.08 -29.58 2.50
N GLY A 63 59.94 -28.25 2.40
CA GLY A 63 58.68 -27.57 2.12
C GLY A 63 57.73 -27.41 3.31
N ARG A 64 58.14 -27.81 4.52
CA ARG A 64 57.40 -27.58 5.77
C ARG A 64 57.94 -26.36 6.50
N LEU A 65 57.03 -25.50 6.96
CA LEU A 65 57.39 -24.35 7.78
C LEU A 65 57.96 -24.80 9.12
N LEU A 66 59.25 -24.56 9.35
CA LEU A 66 59.90 -24.75 10.64
C LEU A 66 59.77 -23.52 11.52
N GLY A 67 59.91 -22.33 10.94
CA GLY A 67 60.05 -21.09 11.70
C GLY A 67 59.95 -19.84 10.84
N VAL A 68 59.90 -18.69 11.50
CA VAL A 68 60.01 -17.38 10.85
C VAL A 68 61.12 -16.61 11.54
N LEU A 69 62.02 -16.03 10.76
CA LEU A 69 63.05 -15.12 11.25
C LEU A 69 62.63 -13.70 10.90
N SER A 70 62.23 -12.91 11.90
CA SER A 70 61.88 -11.52 11.65
C SER A 70 63.11 -10.64 11.54
N ARG A 71 62.94 -9.52 10.83
CA ARG A 71 63.97 -8.50 10.70
C ARG A 71 64.45 -8.01 12.08
N GLN A 72 63.51 -7.73 12.98
CA GLN A 72 63.78 -7.26 14.33
C GLN A 72 64.62 -8.26 15.12
N GLN A 73 64.21 -9.53 15.13
CA GLN A 73 64.92 -10.59 15.87
C GLN A 73 66.36 -10.77 15.41
N LEU A 74 66.58 -10.69 14.10
CA LEU A 74 67.91 -10.81 13.52
C LEU A 74 68.83 -9.69 14.02
N TYR A 75 68.41 -8.42 13.89
CA TYR A 75 69.25 -7.30 14.30
C TYR A 75 69.41 -7.20 15.82
N GLU A 76 68.39 -7.52 16.61
CA GLU A 76 68.52 -7.60 18.08
C GLU A 76 69.56 -8.64 18.51
N THR A 77 69.60 -9.78 17.81
CA THR A 77 70.59 -10.83 18.11
C THR A 77 72.00 -10.40 17.71
N LEU A 78 72.14 -9.76 16.53
CA LEU A 78 73.41 -9.25 16.05
C LEU A 78 73.94 -8.07 16.88
N ALA A 79 73.05 -7.27 17.48
CA ALA A 79 73.39 -6.12 18.32
C ALA A 79 73.91 -6.49 19.72
N ARG A 80 73.81 -7.75 20.14
CA ARG A 80 74.39 -8.21 21.43
C ARG A 80 75.93 -8.14 21.40
N PRO A 81 76.61 -7.92 22.54
CA PRO A 81 78.07 -7.93 22.61
C PRO A 81 78.64 -9.22 22.00
N TYR A 82 79.60 -9.09 21.07
CA TYR A 82 80.19 -10.20 20.28
C TYR A 82 79.23 -10.90 19.29
N GLY A 83 78.00 -10.41 19.11
CA GLY A 83 76.95 -11.05 18.29
C GLY A 83 77.32 -11.21 16.81
N VAL A 84 77.74 -10.13 16.15
CA VAL A 84 78.11 -10.17 14.72
C VAL A 84 79.22 -11.19 14.43
N ALA A 85 80.27 -11.23 15.27
CA ALA A 85 81.39 -12.15 15.05
C ALA A 85 81.05 -13.62 15.31
N VAL A 86 80.08 -13.90 16.20
CA VAL A 86 79.73 -15.26 16.64
C VAL A 86 78.62 -15.88 15.82
N TYR A 87 77.64 -15.09 15.35
CA TYR A 87 76.42 -15.62 14.72
C TYR A 87 76.46 -15.60 13.19
N MET A 88 77.26 -14.75 12.53
CA MET A 88 77.28 -14.67 11.06
C MET A 88 77.67 -15.99 10.38
N ASN A 89 78.42 -16.84 11.09
CA ASN A 89 78.88 -18.15 10.63
C ASN A 89 78.14 -19.32 11.31
N ARG A 90 76.90 -19.12 11.77
CA ARG A 90 76.05 -20.22 12.25
C ARG A 90 74.90 -20.49 11.29
N PRO A 91 74.42 -21.75 11.21
CA PRO A 91 73.15 -22.08 10.57
C PRO A 91 71.99 -21.31 11.21
N ILE A 92 70.99 -20.95 10.41
CA ILE A 92 69.76 -20.28 10.87
C ILE A 92 69.01 -21.13 11.90
N LYS A 93 69.05 -22.46 11.77
CA LYS A 93 68.45 -23.41 12.71
C LYS A 93 68.93 -23.22 14.16
N ASP A 94 70.21 -22.92 14.38
CA ASP A 94 70.77 -22.71 15.74
C ASP A 94 70.15 -21.49 16.43
N LEU A 95 69.85 -20.44 15.66
CA LEU A 95 69.20 -19.24 16.17
C LEU A 95 67.76 -19.54 16.60
N PHE A 96 67.06 -20.36 15.81
CA PHE A 96 65.68 -20.74 16.04
C PHE A 96 65.52 -21.72 17.22
N GLU A 97 66.34 -22.77 17.30
CA GLU A 97 66.30 -23.78 18.37
C GLU A 97 66.62 -23.20 19.77
N SER A 98 67.43 -22.14 19.82
CA SER A 98 67.82 -21.50 21.09
C SER A 98 66.68 -20.82 21.84
N ARG A 99 65.51 -20.60 21.20
CA ARG A 99 64.36 -19.88 21.79
C ARG A 99 63.18 -20.77 22.17
N GLY A 100 62.98 -21.92 21.51
CA GLY A 100 61.91 -22.87 21.85
C GLY A 100 60.48 -22.39 21.58
N GLU A 101 60.27 -21.34 20.78
CA GLU A 101 58.94 -20.82 20.45
C GLU A 101 58.43 -21.38 19.12
N THR A 102 57.20 -21.90 19.10
CA THR A 102 56.55 -22.35 17.87
C THR A 102 55.92 -21.16 17.14
N PRO A 103 56.11 -21.01 15.82
CA PRO A 103 55.59 -19.88 15.09
C PRO A 103 54.06 -19.95 15.04
N TYR A 104 53.43 -18.82 15.39
CA TYR A 104 52.00 -18.65 15.21
C TYR A 104 51.69 -18.47 13.73
N PHE A 105 50.95 -19.41 13.12
CA PHE A 105 50.58 -19.31 11.71
C PHE A 105 49.06 -19.34 11.52
N LEU A 106 48.60 -18.60 10.52
CA LEU A 106 47.19 -18.51 10.16
C LEU A 106 46.93 -19.29 8.88
N ARG A 107 45.69 -19.74 8.71
CA ARG A 107 45.25 -20.34 7.44
C ARG A 107 44.71 -19.25 6.52
N GLY A 108 44.99 -19.36 5.22
CA GLY A 108 44.58 -18.38 4.22
C GLY A 108 43.06 -18.18 4.15
N ASN A 109 42.27 -19.20 4.47
CA ASN A 109 40.82 -19.13 4.48
C ASN A 109 40.22 -18.44 5.73
N VAL A 110 41.06 -18.05 6.71
CA VAL A 110 40.60 -17.24 7.85
C VAL A 110 40.25 -15.84 7.35
N THR A 111 39.19 -15.27 7.89
CA THR A 111 38.71 -13.93 7.54
C THR A 111 39.47 -12.85 8.32
N ILE A 112 39.63 -11.67 7.74
CA ILE A 112 40.44 -10.58 8.32
C ILE A 112 39.86 -10.11 9.67
N ASP A 113 38.54 -10.09 9.81
CA ASP A 113 37.83 -9.73 11.04
C ASP A 113 38.10 -10.68 12.21
N VAL A 114 38.37 -11.96 11.93
CA VAL A 114 38.78 -12.96 12.92
C VAL A 114 40.30 -12.92 13.15
N ALA A 115 41.08 -12.76 12.08
CA ALA A 115 42.53 -12.77 12.12
C ALA A 115 43.13 -11.59 12.90
N VAL A 116 42.49 -10.41 12.88
CA VAL A 116 43.01 -9.23 13.60
C VAL A 116 42.93 -9.36 15.12
N PRO A 117 41.78 -9.68 15.74
CA PRO A 117 41.71 -9.96 17.17
C PRO A 117 42.70 -11.03 17.60
N GLU A 118 42.77 -12.14 16.86
CA GLU A 118 43.69 -13.24 17.10
C GLU A 118 45.16 -12.80 17.05
N ALA A 119 45.53 -11.94 16.10
CA ALA A 119 46.86 -11.34 16.01
C ALA A 119 47.18 -10.37 17.16
N LEU A 120 46.18 -9.64 17.68
CA LEU A 120 46.30 -8.67 18.76
C LEU A 120 46.32 -9.31 20.16
N GLU A 121 45.70 -10.48 20.33
CA GLU A 121 45.69 -11.23 21.60
C GLU A 121 47.04 -11.88 21.92
N ARG A 122 47.95 -12.00 20.94
CA ARG A 122 49.33 -12.48 21.15
C ARG A 122 50.08 -11.66 22.20
N PRO A 123 51.07 -12.24 22.92
CA PRO A 123 51.93 -11.51 23.84
C PRO A 123 52.60 -10.30 23.17
N LEU A 124 52.79 -9.19 23.90
CA LEU A 124 53.37 -7.93 23.38
C LEU A 124 54.69 -8.13 22.61
N ALA A 125 55.54 -9.06 23.07
CA ALA A 125 56.81 -9.41 22.42
C ALA A 125 56.64 -10.07 21.04
N GLN A 126 55.48 -10.68 20.76
CA GLN A 126 55.18 -11.43 19.54
C GLN A 126 54.21 -10.69 18.60
N ARG A 127 53.56 -9.60 19.06
CA ARG A 127 52.57 -8.86 18.24
C ARG A 127 53.17 -8.23 16.98
N TYR A 128 54.42 -7.81 17.04
CA TYR A 128 55.15 -7.20 15.93
C TYR A 128 55.90 -8.22 15.08
N GLU A 129 55.86 -9.50 15.47
CA GLU A 129 56.43 -10.56 14.67
C GLU A 129 55.56 -10.84 13.44
N PRO A 130 56.18 -11.07 12.27
CA PRO A 130 55.47 -11.39 11.04
C PRO A 130 54.66 -12.68 11.19
N LEU A 131 53.49 -12.67 10.56
CA LEU A 131 52.49 -13.73 10.57
C LEU A 131 52.60 -14.55 9.28
N PRO A 132 53.12 -15.79 9.36
CA PRO A 132 53.04 -16.72 8.25
C PRO A 132 51.59 -17.15 8.01
N VAL A 133 51.13 -17.01 6.77
CA VAL A 133 49.82 -17.43 6.32
C VAL A 133 49.99 -18.54 5.29
N LYS A 134 49.36 -19.70 5.54
CA LYS A 134 49.36 -20.83 4.61
C LYS A 134 48.20 -20.72 3.62
N ARG A 135 48.48 -20.58 2.33
CA ARG A 135 47.48 -20.51 1.24
C ARG A 135 46.95 -21.88 0.86
N SER A 136 45.81 -21.91 0.15
CA SER A 136 45.15 -23.16 -0.28
C SER A 136 45.97 -23.97 -1.30
N ASP A 137 46.81 -23.29 -2.09
CA ASP A 137 47.77 -23.90 -3.02
C ASP A 137 48.99 -24.53 -2.31
N GLY A 138 49.09 -24.39 -0.98
CA GLY A 138 50.18 -24.90 -0.16
C GLY A 138 51.36 -23.94 0.02
N SER A 139 51.35 -22.77 -0.63
CA SER A 139 52.38 -21.74 -0.48
C SER A 139 52.22 -20.94 0.83
N TYR A 140 53.28 -20.21 1.23
CA TYR A 140 53.30 -19.42 2.45
C TYR A 140 53.59 -17.97 2.15
N VAL A 141 52.85 -17.05 2.76
CA VAL A 141 53.15 -15.61 2.69
C VAL A 141 53.32 -15.03 4.08
N LEU A 142 54.19 -14.04 4.21
CA LEU A 142 54.35 -13.27 5.44
C LEU A 142 53.52 -11.99 5.37
N LEU A 143 52.66 -11.81 6.36
CA LEU A 143 51.96 -10.57 6.64
C LEU A 143 52.54 -9.92 7.90
N ASP A 144 52.48 -8.61 8.00
CA ASP A 144 52.70 -7.91 9.26
C ASP A 144 51.36 -7.41 9.84
N LEU A 145 51.38 -7.01 11.10
CA LEU A 145 50.19 -6.49 11.77
C LEU A 145 49.66 -5.22 11.08
N LYS A 146 50.54 -4.43 10.45
CA LYS A 146 50.16 -3.20 9.74
C LYS A 146 49.30 -3.51 8.52
N ILE A 147 49.68 -4.49 7.69
CA ILE A 147 48.92 -4.93 6.52
C ILE A 147 47.55 -5.45 6.93
N LEU A 148 47.49 -6.26 8.01
CA LEU A 148 46.22 -6.76 8.54
C LEU A 148 45.29 -5.63 9.02
N LEU A 149 45.83 -4.66 9.78
CA LEU A 149 45.06 -3.51 10.26
C LEU A 149 44.63 -2.58 9.12
N MET A 150 45.47 -2.37 8.11
CA MET A 150 45.09 -1.61 6.91
C MET A 150 44.01 -2.31 6.09
N ALA A 151 44.08 -3.64 5.99
CA ALA A 151 43.04 -4.44 5.33
C ALA A 151 41.72 -4.38 6.10
N GLN A 152 41.75 -4.48 7.44
CA GLN A 152 40.55 -4.30 8.27
C GLN A 152 39.96 -2.88 8.15
N SER A 153 40.81 -1.85 8.11
CA SER A 153 40.34 -0.47 7.88
C SER A 153 39.62 -0.32 6.54
N ALA A 154 40.20 -0.88 5.46
CA ALA A 154 39.58 -0.85 4.14
C ALA A 154 38.25 -1.62 4.10
N LEU A 155 38.14 -2.74 4.83
CA LEU A 155 36.89 -3.48 4.98
C LEU A 155 35.80 -2.64 5.65
N LEU A 156 36.15 -1.96 6.74
CA LEU A 156 35.23 -1.11 7.47
C LEU A 156 34.79 0.11 6.63
N GLU A 157 35.69 0.73 5.89
CA GLU A 157 35.38 1.85 4.98
C GLU A 157 34.44 1.43 3.84
N ASN A 158 34.63 0.24 3.26
CA ASN A 158 33.74 -0.28 2.22
C ASN A 158 32.35 -0.60 2.77
N ALA A 159 32.27 -1.23 3.94
CA ALA A 159 31.01 -1.51 4.61
C ALA A 159 30.23 -0.22 4.92
N ALA A 160 30.91 0.80 5.46
CA ALA A 160 30.34 2.12 5.72
C ALA A 160 29.78 2.77 4.45
N THR A 161 30.54 2.70 3.34
CA THR A 161 30.12 3.25 2.04
C THR A 161 28.86 2.55 1.50
N ILE A 162 28.79 1.21 1.59
CA ILE A 162 27.60 0.44 1.17
C ILE A 162 26.38 0.86 1.98
N VAL A 163 26.52 0.94 3.30
CA VAL A 163 25.43 1.30 4.21
C VAL A 163 24.97 2.74 3.96
N SER A 164 25.89 3.69 3.84
CA SER A 164 25.59 5.09 3.54
C SER A 164 24.80 5.26 2.23
N ARG A 165 25.21 4.56 1.15
CA ARG A 165 24.48 4.60 -0.13
C ARG A 165 23.10 3.95 -0.05
N GLN A 166 22.95 2.85 0.68
CA GLN A 166 21.64 2.26 0.94
C GLN A 166 20.73 3.20 1.76
N ALA A 167 21.28 3.96 2.71
CA ALA A 167 20.53 4.96 3.47
C ALA A 167 20.05 6.14 2.60
N GLU A 168 20.91 6.65 1.71
CA GLU A 168 20.53 7.69 0.74
C GLU A 168 19.43 7.20 -0.20
N LEU A 169 19.56 5.98 -0.71
CA LEU A 169 18.56 5.35 -1.57
C LEU A 169 17.22 5.18 -0.83
N ALA A 170 17.24 4.69 0.41
CA ALA A 170 16.03 4.54 1.23
C ALA A 170 15.35 5.89 1.52
N ARG A 171 16.11 6.96 1.75
CA ARG A 171 15.56 8.32 1.92
C ARG A 171 14.97 8.87 0.63
N ALA A 172 15.65 8.65 -0.50
CA ALA A 172 15.13 9.00 -1.82
C ALA A 172 13.82 8.24 -2.11
N LEU A 173 13.74 6.96 -1.77
CA LEU A 173 12.53 6.13 -1.90
C LEU A 173 11.36 6.63 -1.04
N ALA A 174 11.65 7.27 0.09
CA ALA A 174 10.63 7.83 0.97
C ALA A 174 10.11 9.21 0.52
N SER A 175 10.86 9.95 -0.31
CA SER A 175 10.60 11.36 -0.63
C SER A 175 10.35 11.65 -2.11
N ILE A 176 10.82 10.79 -3.02
CA ILE A 176 10.69 10.98 -4.46
C ILE A 176 9.49 10.19 -4.97
N HIS A 177 8.58 10.83 -5.69
CA HIS A 177 7.41 10.18 -6.31
C HIS A 177 7.61 9.86 -7.81
N ASN A 178 8.75 10.25 -8.40
CA ASN A 178 9.08 9.96 -9.79
C ASN A 178 9.90 8.66 -9.90
N LEU A 179 9.28 7.62 -10.45
CA LEU A 179 9.89 6.31 -10.62
C LEU A 179 11.20 6.33 -11.43
N GLU A 180 11.27 7.12 -12.50
CA GLU A 180 12.45 7.18 -13.37
C GLU A 180 13.67 7.76 -12.63
N ALA A 181 13.45 8.84 -11.87
CA ALA A 181 14.50 9.46 -11.05
C ALA A 181 15.02 8.51 -9.96
N ILE A 182 14.12 7.74 -9.34
CA ILE A 182 14.51 6.77 -8.31
C ILE A 182 15.33 5.63 -8.92
N LEU A 183 14.89 5.07 -10.05
CA LEU A 183 15.61 3.99 -10.70
C LEU A 183 16.98 4.45 -11.20
N GLN A 184 17.11 5.70 -11.64
CA GLN A 184 18.39 6.27 -12.00
C GLN A 184 19.34 6.36 -10.79
N LEU A 185 18.85 6.81 -9.63
CA LEU A 185 19.62 6.83 -8.38
C LEU A 185 20.04 5.42 -7.93
N VAL A 186 19.18 4.41 -8.10
CA VAL A 186 19.53 2.99 -7.84
C VAL A 186 20.73 2.58 -8.69
N LEU A 187 20.69 2.89 -10.00
CA LEU A 187 21.73 2.49 -10.94
C LEU A 187 23.05 3.23 -10.66
N GLU A 188 23.00 4.54 -10.40
CA GLU A 188 24.17 5.35 -10.07
C GLU A 188 24.82 4.89 -8.76
N GLY A 189 24.04 4.66 -7.71
CA GLY A 189 24.56 4.14 -6.43
C GLY A 189 25.15 2.74 -6.55
N LEU A 190 24.64 1.92 -7.48
CA LEU A 190 25.19 0.60 -7.76
C LEU A 190 26.54 0.69 -8.49
N GLU A 191 26.74 1.65 -9.39
CA GLU A 191 27.99 1.79 -10.17
C GLU A 191 29.21 2.03 -9.25
N GLU A 192 29.02 2.84 -8.21
CA GLU A 192 30.09 3.19 -7.27
C GLU A 192 30.57 1.99 -6.44
N LEU A 193 29.69 1.02 -6.19
CA LEU A 193 29.96 -0.16 -5.36
C LEU A 193 30.29 -1.39 -6.19
N VAL A 194 29.69 -1.49 -7.37
CA VAL A 194 29.79 -2.63 -8.28
C VAL A 194 30.16 -2.07 -9.65
N PRO A 195 31.44 -2.14 -10.05
CA PRO A 195 31.85 -1.73 -11.38
C PRO A 195 31.11 -2.57 -12.43
N TYR A 196 30.39 -1.92 -13.33
CA TYR A 196 29.71 -2.55 -14.46
C TYR A 196 29.92 -1.74 -15.75
N GLU A 197 29.73 -2.35 -16.92
CA GLU A 197 29.75 -1.62 -18.20
C GLU A 197 28.38 -1.02 -18.50
N GLN A 198 27.34 -1.78 -18.20
CA GLN A 198 25.95 -1.37 -18.41
C GLN A 198 25.05 -2.01 -17.37
N ALA A 199 24.06 -1.27 -16.89
CA ALA A 199 22.99 -1.78 -16.06
C ALA A 199 21.64 -1.28 -16.58
N VAL A 200 20.64 -2.17 -16.61
CA VAL A 200 19.32 -1.92 -17.18
C VAL A 200 18.24 -2.44 -16.25
N VAL A 201 17.23 -1.63 -15.96
CA VAL A 201 16.04 -2.03 -15.21
C VAL A 201 14.90 -2.29 -16.18
N TYR A 202 14.34 -3.49 -16.10
CA TYR A 202 13.15 -3.92 -16.81
C TYR A 202 11.97 -4.05 -15.86
N ILE A 203 10.79 -3.61 -16.28
CA ILE A 203 9.54 -3.69 -15.52
C ILE A 203 8.50 -4.48 -16.33
N ALA A 204 7.86 -5.45 -15.69
CA ALA A 204 6.81 -6.29 -16.27
C ALA A 204 5.43 -5.65 -16.11
N ASP A 205 4.80 -5.22 -17.21
CA ASP A 205 3.48 -4.58 -17.26
C ASP A 205 2.46 -5.47 -18.03
N LYS A 206 1.16 -5.14 -18.01
CA LYS A 206 0.09 -5.90 -18.72
C LYS A 206 0.34 -6.06 -20.23
N GLY A 207 1.19 -5.20 -20.82
CA GLY A 207 1.61 -5.25 -22.22
C GLY A 207 2.96 -5.95 -22.48
N GLY A 208 3.57 -6.58 -21.48
CA GLY A 208 4.89 -7.21 -21.56
C GLY A 208 5.98 -6.49 -20.75
N ILE A 209 7.23 -6.89 -20.97
CA ILE A 209 8.39 -6.33 -20.26
C ILE A 209 8.87 -5.07 -20.98
N LYS A 210 8.93 -3.94 -20.25
CA LYS A 210 9.42 -2.65 -20.76
C LYS A 210 10.71 -2.27 -20.06
N ARG A 211 11.60 -1.58 -20.78
CA ARG A 211 12.79 -0.97 -20.20
C ARG A 211 12.38 0.31 -19.46
N ALA A 212 12.77 0.42 -18.20
CA ALA A 212 12.36 1.53 -17.33
C ALA A 212 13.49 2.49 -16.99
N ALA A 213 14.73 2.01 -16.90
CA ALA A 213 15.92 2.82 -16.70
C ALA A 213 17.15 2.10 -17.26
N GLU A 214 18.18 2.86 -17.62
CA GLU A 214 19.43 2.35 -18.19
C GLU A 214 20.60 3.28 -17.82
N HIS A 215 21.71 2.69 -17.41
CA HIS A 215 22.93 3.41 -17.04
C HIS A 215 24.16 2.76 -17.68
N HIS A 216 25.03 3.59 -18.23
CA HIS A 216 26.31 3.19 -18.82
C HIS A 216 27.44 3.79 -17.99
N SER A 217 28.38 2.97 -17.56
CA SER A 217 29.54 3.51 -16.84
C SER A 217 30.41 4.36 -17.76
N ASN A 218 30.98 5.43 -17.22
CA ASN A 218 31.91 6.29 -17.98
C ASN A 218 33.25 5.58 -18.28
N ALA A 219 33.45 4.34 -17.82
CA ALA A 219 34.61 3.52 -18.09
C ALA A 219 34.52 2.91 -19.51
N ARG A 220 34.89 3.72 -20.51
CA ARG A 220 34.94 3.45 -21.97
C ARG A 220 33.61 3.67 -22.71
N LYS A 221 33.44 4.90 -23.18
CA LYS A 221 32.54 5.25 -24.30
C LYS A 221 32.85 4.38 -25.53
N PHE A 222 32.12 3.28 -25.71
CA PHE A 222 31.85 2.73 -27.03
C PHE A 222 30.41 3.09 -27.38
N SER A 223 30.24 3.98 -28.36
CA SER A 223 28.93 4.26 -28.93
C SER A 223 28.51 3.06 -29.79
N TYR A 224 27.45 2.38 -29.41
CA TYR A 224 26.67 1.57 -30.35
C TYR A 224 25.27 2.16 -30.42
N SER A 225 24.85 2.57 -31.62
CA SER A 225 23.44 2.70 -31.93
C SER A 225 22.87 1.30 -32.11
N LEU A 226 21.89 0.92 -31.29
CA LEU A 226 21.10 -0.29 -31.52
C LEU A 226 19.63 0.06 -31.72
N PRO A 227 19.07 -0.23 -32.91
CA PRO A 227 17.67 -0.54 -33.05
C PRO A 227 17.44 -2.01 -32.64
N ASP A 228 16.39 -2.22 -31.84
CA ASP A 228 15.69 -3.48 -31.57
C ASP A 228 16.41 -4.66 -30.85
N THR A 229 15.85 -4.97 -29.66
CA THR A 229 15.65 -6.28 -29.01
C THR A 229 16.75 -7.35 -28.87
N SER A 230 17.99 -7.20 -29.36
CA SER A 230 19.07 -8.17 -29.07
C SER A 230 20.15 -7.61 -28.14
N LEU A 231 20.27 -8.18 -26.93
CA LEU A 231 21.32 -7.84 -25.94
C LEU A 231 22.74 -8.06 -26.54
N PRO A 232 23.70 -7.14 -26.35
CA PRO A 232 25.07 -7.30 -26.81
C PRO A 232 25.82 -8.41 -26.04
N LYS A 233 26.80 -9.05 -26.71
CA LYS A 233 27.57 -10.20 -26.19
C LYS A 233 28.55 -9.78 -25.07
N GLY A 234 28.07 -9.83 -23.83
CA GLY A 234 28.83 -9.80 -22.57
C GLY A 234 28.17 -10.77 -21.55
N ALA A 235 28.81 -11.04 -20.41
CA ALA A 235 28.19 -11.86 -19.37
C ALA A 235 27.13 -11.04 -18.62
N TRP A 236 25.87 -11.21 -18.99
CA TRP A 236 24.73 -10.58 -18.32
C TRP A 236 24.31 -11.41 -17.11
N VAL A 237 24.08 -10.74 -15.99
CA VAL A 237 23.45 -11.33 -14.81
C VAL A 237 22.19 -10.55 -14.50
N ALA A 238 21.07 -11.27 -14.36
CA ALA A 238 19.76 -10.69 -14.07
C ALA A 238 19.37 -10.99 -12.62
N PHE A 239 18.89 -9.97 -11.94
CA PHE A 239 18.40 -10.00 -10.57
C PHE A 239 16.89 -9.73 -10.60
N PRO A 240 16.04 -10.64 -10.07
CA PRO A 240 14.60 -10.43 -10.08
C PRO A 240 14.20 -9.31 -9.13
N LEU A 241 13.26 -8.47 -9.56
CA LEU A 241 12.65 -7.41 -8.75
C LEU A 241 11.38 -7.97 -8.12
N GLU A 242 11.48 -8.55 -6.93
CA GLU A 242 10.40 -9.30 -6.32
C GLU A 242 9.64 -8.51 -5.25
N ARG A 243 8.32 -8.66 -5.23
CA ARG A 243 7.42 -8.13 -4.21
C ARG A 243 6.45 -9.23 -3.75
N GLY A 244 6.81 -9.95 -2.70
CA GLY A 244 6.04 -11.14 -2.29
C GLY A 244 6.12 -12.23 -3.36
N PRO A 245 5.01 -12.82 -3.81
CA PRO A 245 5.01 -13.82 -4.89
C PRO A 245 5.15 -13.21 -6.29
N ASP A 246 5.06 -11.88 -6.42
CA ASP A 246 5.00 -11.21 -7.71
C ASP A 246 6.39 -10.72 -8.15
N THR A 247 6.83 -11.13 -9.36
CA THR A 247 8.01 -10.55 -10.01
C THR A 247 7.62 -9.30 -10.78
N LEU A 248 8.05 -8.14 -10.30
CA LEU A 248 7.78 -6.83 -10.90
C LEU A 248 8.65 -6.54 -12.13
N GLY A 249 9.77 -7.24 -12.27
CA GLY A 249 10.75 -6.97 -13.32
C GLY A 249 12.13 -7.59 -13.05
N PHE A 250 13.16 -7.07 -13.74
CA PHE A 250 14.55 -7.53 -13.60
C PHE A 250 15.53 -6.35 -13.62
N LEU A 251 16.53 -6.36 -12.74
CA LEU A 251 17.74 -5.57 -12.84
C LEU A 251 18.80 -6.41 -13.57
N CYS A 252 19.22 -5.98 -14.75
CA CYS A 252 20.20 -6.67 -15.58
C CYS A 252 21.53 -5.91 -15.56
N ILE A 253 22.62 -6.59 -15.21
CA ILE A 253 23.96 -6.00 -15.12
C ILE A 253 24.89 -6.71 -16.08
N MET A 254 25.67 -5.96 -16.84
CA MET A 254 26.71 -6.45 -17.74
C MET A 254 28.10 -6.13 -17.18
N ARG A 255 28.94 -7.18 -17.09
CA ARG A 255 30.33 -7.09 -16.61
C ARG A 255 31.29 -7.84 -17.54
N THR A 256 32.53 -7.38 -17.60
CA THR A 256 33.62 -8.02 -18.37
C THR A 256 34.56 -8.88 -17.54
N ASP A 257 34.53 -8.75 -16.20
CA ASP A 257 35.32 -9.57 -15.30
C ASP A 257 34.60 -10.87 -14.89
N ARG A 258 35.37 -11.96 -14.77
CA ARG A 258 34.89 -13.28 -14.34
C ARG A 258 35.08 -13.45 -12.84
N ASP A 259 34.55 -12.52 -12.06
CA ASP A 259 34.63 -12.61 -10.60
C ASP A 259 33.62 -13.65 -10.09
N GLU A 260 34.15 -14.82 -9.68
CA GLU A 260 33.40 -16.00 -9.23
C GLU A 260 33.05 -15.97 -7.73
N THR A 261 33.56 -14.99 -6.97
CA THR A 261 33.39 -14.87 -5.50
C THR A 261 31.94 -14.71 -5.05
N GLY A 262 31.06 -14.19 -5.91
CA GLY A 262 29.61 -14.12 -5.68
C GLY A 262 29.14 -12.95 -4.80
N GLU A 263 30.02 -12.15 -4.22
CA GLU A 263 29.66 -11.09 -3.27
C GLU A 263 29.04 -9.86 -3.94
N TRP A 264 29.51 -9.47 -5.13
CA TRP A 264 28.89 -8.39 -5.91
C TRP A 264 27.43 -8.71 -6.27
N LYS A 265 27.09 -10.00 -6.38
CA LYS A 265 25.71 -10.44 -6.60
C LYS A 265 24.84 -10.10 -5.40
N GLN A 266 25.36 -10.20 -4.18
CA GLN A 266 24.62 -9.83 -2.97
C GLN A 266 24.36 -8.32 -2.91
N ILE A 267 25.34 -7.49 -3.31
CA ILE A 267 25.14 -6.04 -3.42
C ILE A 267 24.08 -5.74 -4.48
N ALA A 268 24.21 -6.32 -5.69
CA ALA A 268 23.23 -6.16 -6.75
C ALA A 268 21.82 -6.63 -6.37
N GLU A 269 21.69 -7.73 -5.63
CA GLU A 269 20.42 -8.21 -5.07
C GLU A 269 19.81 -7.22 -4.08
N SER A 270 20.62 -6.55 -3.25
CA SER A 270 20.15 -5.51 -2.33
C SER A 270 19.58 -4.30 -3.09
N PHE A 271 20.28 -3.84 -4.13
CA PHE A 271 19.79 -2.76 -4.99
C PHE A 271 18.54 -3.18 -5.79
N ALA A 272 18.47 -4.43 -6.24
CA ALA A 272 17.27 -5.00 -6.88
C ALA A 272 16.06 -5.00 -5.92
N ALA A 273 16.26 -5.37 -4.65
CA ALA A 273 15.20 -5.32 -3.64
C ALA A 273 14.71 -3.88 -3.39
N SER A 274 15.63 -2.92 -3.27
CA SER A 274 15.29 -1.51 -3.11
C SER A 274 14.54 -0.93 -4.33
N ALA A 275 14.95 -1.31 -5.55
CA ALA A 275 14.23 -0.97 -6.77
C ALA A 275 12.83 -1.61 -6.83
N ALA A 276 12.67 -2.85 -6.38
CA ALA A 276 11.37 -3.52 -6.31
C ALA A 276 10.39 -2.78 -5.39
N ILE A 277 10.87 -2.27 -4.25
CA ILE A 277 10.06 -1.42 -3.35
C ILE A 277 9.65 -0.13 -4.06
N ALA A 278 10.59 0.53 -4.74
CA ALA A 278 10.34 1.75 -5.50
C ALA A 278 9.20 1.58 -6.52
N ILE A 279 9.33 0.54 -7.35
CA ILE A 279 8.39 0.21 -8.43
C ILE A 279 7.04 -0.18 -7.83
N GLY A 280 7.06 -0.98 -6.77
CA GLY A 280 5.85 -1.39 -6.05
C GLY A 280 5.09 -0.20 -5.46
N ASN A 281 5.79 0.72 -4.82
CA ASN A 281 5.18 1.94 -4.27
C ASN A 281 4.66 2.82 -5.41
N ALA A 282 5.47 3.12 -6.43
CA ALA A 282 5.06 3.93 -7.57
C ALA A 282 3.83 3.36 -8.30
N ARG A 283 3.68 2.03 -8.40
CA ARG A 283 2.46 1.39 -8.91
C ARG A 283 1.26 1.62 -8.02
N VAL A 284 1.41 1.42 -6.70
CA VAL A 284 0.32 1.66 -5.75
C VAL A 284 -0.08 3.14 -5.76
N TYR A 285 0.87 4.07 -5.80
CA TYR A 285 0.61 5.50 -5.94
C TYR A 285 -0.08 5.81 -7.28
N GLY A 286 0.43 5.29 -8.40
CA GLY A 286 -0.17 5.51 -9.72
C GLY A 286 -1.57 4.91 -9.84
N ASP A 287 -1.82 3.73 -9.25
CA ASP A 287 -3.13 3.10 -9.22
C ASP A 287 -4.09 3.85 -8.30
N LEU A 288 -3.64 4.28 -7.12
CA LEU A 288 -4.43 5.11 -6.19
C LEU A 288 -4.76 6.46 -6.80
N GLU A 289 -3.80 7.12 -7.45
CA GLU A 289 -4.00 8.40 -8.12
C GLU A 289 -4.93 8.25 -9.33
N ARG A 290 -4.78 7.20 -10.14
CA ARG A 290 -5.72 6.91 -11.25
C ARG A 290 -7.12 6.58 -10.75
N LEU A 291 -7.27 5.81 -9.68
CA LEU A 291 -8.58 5.50 -9.09
C LEU A 291 -9.21 6.71 -8.40
N ALA A 292 -8.39 7.58 -7.80
CA ALA A 292 -8.84 8.81 -7.16
C ALA A 292 -9.15 9.93 -8.16
N THR A 293 -8.55 9.91 -9.36
CA THR A 293 -8.61 11.01 -10.33
C THR A 293 -9.39 10.69 -11.59
N LEU A 294 -9.31 9.47 -12.11
CA LEU A 294 -9.93 9.07 -13.38
C LEU A 294 -11.15 8.18 -13.15
N ASP A 295 -12.10 8.23 -14.08
CA ASP A 295 -13.17 7.25 -14.21
C ASP A 295 -12.62 5.98 -14.89
N PRO A 296 -12.71 4.80 -14.24
CA PRO A 296 -12.06 3.58 -14.72
C PRO A 296 -12.65 3.05 -16.03
N LEU A 297 -13.87 3.44 -16.39
CA LEU A 297 -14.53 2.98 -17.62
C LEU A 297 -14.10 3.80 -18.82
N THR A 298 -14.11 5.13 -18.70
CA THR A 298 -13.96 6.06 -19.82
C THR A 298 -12.56 6.67 -19.92
N GLY A 299 -11.76 6.60 -18.85
CA GLY A 299 -10.43 7.22 -18.78
C GLY A 299 -10.44 8.76 -18.68
N LEU A 300 -11.62 9.37 -18.58
CA LEU A 300 -11.79 10.79 -18.28
C LEU A 300 -11.60 11.08 -16.79
N LEU A 301 -11.53 12.35 -16.39
CA LEU A 301 -11.57 12.70 -14.96
C LEU A 301 -12.88 12.18 -14.34
N ASN A 302 -12.80 11.62 -13.14
CA ASN A 302 -14.00 11.34 -12.38
C ASN A 302 -14.62 12.65 -11.87
N ARG A 303 -15.88 12.60 -11.41
CA ARG A 303 -16.63 13.79 -10.96
C ARG A 303 -15.85 14.67 -9.97
N ARG A 304 -15.17 14.07 -8.98
CA ARG A 304 -14.44 14.81 -7.93
C ARG A 304 -13.24 15.53 -8.51
N ALA A 305 -12.43 14.83 -9.30
CA ALA A 305 -11.24 15.41 -9.92
C ALA A 305 -11.60 16.48 -10.95
N PHE A 306 -12.63 16.25 -11.77
CA PHE A 306 -13.15 17.23 -12.71
C PHE A 306 -13.55 18.53 -12.02
N ALA A 307 -14.27 18.47 -10.90
CA ALA A 307 -14.67 19.65 -10.14
C ALA A 307 -13.47 20.41 -9.57
N ALA A 308 -12.49 19.69 -9.02
CA ALA A 308 -11.29 20.30 -8.44
C ALA A 308 -10.40 20.96 -9.52
N GLU A 309 -10.20 20.32 -10.66
CA GLU A 309 -9.43 20.84 -11.81
C GLU A 309 -10.11 22.06 -12.43
N SER A 310 -11.42 21.97 -12.66
CA SER A 310 -12.21 23.05 -13.26
C SER A 310 -12.33 24.25 -12.32
N GLY A 311 -12.45 24.02 -11.01
CA GLY A 311 -12.41 25.10 -10.01
C GLY A 311 -11.10 25.87 -10.03
N ARG A 312 -9.95 25.17 -10.05
CA ARG A 312 -8.62 25.81 -10.20
C ARG A 312 -8.50 26.59 -11.50
N ALA A 313 -8.99 26.03 -12.61
CA ALA A 313 -8.97 26.70 -13.90
C ALA A 313 -9.88 27.94 -13.93
N LEU A 314 -11.03 27.90 -13.27
CA LEU A 314 -11.94 29.03 -13.11
C LEU A 314 -11.29 30.17 -12.33
N GLU A 315 -10.64 29.89 -11.20
CA GLU A 315 -9.91 30.90 -10.42
C GLU A 315 -8.82 31.60 -11.24
N ARG A 316 -8.11 30.85 -12.10
CA ARG A 316 -7.14 31.41 -13.04
C ARG A 316 -7.83 32.35 -14.04
N CYS A 317 -8.93 31.91 -14.65
CA CYS A 317 -9.67 32.72 -15.62
C CYS A 317 -10.28 33.99 -15.00
N ILE A 318 -10.74 33.94 -13.75
CA ILE A 318 -11.21 35.10 -12.98
C ILE A 318 -10.09 36.13 -12.83
N ARG A 319 -8.88 35.67 -12.49
CA ARG A 319 -7.70 36.53 -12.35
C ARG A 319 -7.29 37.19 -13.67
N GLU A 320 -7.36 36.43 -14.76
CA GLU A 320 -6.96 36.84 -16.11
C GLU A 320 -8.07 37.57 -16.87
N LYS A 321 -9.29 37.63 -16.31
CA LYS A 321 -10.51 38.17 -16.93
C LYS A 321 -10.82 37.55 -18.30
N THR A 322 -10.52 36.27 -18.45
CA THR A 322 -10.81 35.51 -19.66
C THR A 322 -12.16 34.81 -19.56
N PRO A 323 -12.95 34.72 -20.63
CA PRO A 323 -14.27 34.06 -20.59
C PRO A 323 -14.13 32.57 -20.28
N VAL A 324 -15.15 31.98 -19.67
CA VAL A 324 -15.20 30.53 -19.41
C VAL A 324 -16.54 29.96 -19.84
N CYS A 325 -16.53 28.73 -20.32
CA CYS A 325 -17.74 27.98 -20.65
C CYS A 325 -17.72 26.59 -20.01
N ALA A 326 -18.91 26.08 -19.70
CA ALA A 326 -19.13 24.68 -19.38
C ALA A 326 -20.10 24.06 -20.39
N ILE A 327 -19.84 22.81 -20.75
CA ILE A 327 -20.70 21.98 -21.59
C ILE A 327 -21.14 20.78 -20.75
N MET A 328 -22.44 20.53 -20.66
CA MET A 328 -22.99 19.28 -20.15
C MET A 328 -23.49 18.45 -21.32
N MET A 329 -23.12 17.17 -21.33
CA MET A 329 -23.46 16.20 -22.37
C MET A 329 -24.10 14.97 -21.73
N ASP A 330 -25.18 14.48 -22.33
CA ASP A 330 -25.82 13.24 -21.93
C ASP A 330 -26.14 12.36 -23.13
N MET A 331 -25.90 11.07 -22.95
CA MET A 331 -26.14 10.06 -23.99
C MET A 331 -27.64 9.83 -24.19
N ASP A 332 -28.12 10.12 -25.39
CA ASP A 332 -29.53 9.93 -25.72
C ASP A 332 -29.90 8.44 -25.72
N HIS A 333 -31.02 8.12 -25.10
CA HIS A 333 -31.60 6.75 -25.11
C HIS A 333 -30.65 5.66 -24.57
N PHE A 334 -29.66 6.02 -23.76
CA PHE A 334 -28.65 5.08 -23.25
C PHE A 334 -29.26 3.90 -22.48
N LYS A 335 -30.31 4.14 -21.69
CA LYS A 335 -31.08 3.07 -21.04
C LYS A 335 -31.64 2.04 -22.03
N ILE A 336 -32.17 2.47 -23.18
CA ILE A 336 -32.70 1.56 -24.21
C ILE A 336 -31.58 0.69 -24.77
N ILE A 337 -30.38 1.25 -24.95
CA ILE A 337 -29.21 0.51 -25.42
C ILE A 337 -28.84 -0.58 -24.40
N ASN A 338 -28.76 -0.23 -23.11
CA ASN A 338 -28.49 -1.19 -22.04
C ASN A 338 -29.57 -2.29 -21.95
N ASP A 339 -30.84 -1.90 -21.98
CA ASP A 339 -31.95 -2.83 -21.84
C ASP A 339 -32.06 -3.78 -23.05
N THR A 340 -31.66 -3.32 -24.24
CA THR A 340 -31.78 -4.11 -25.49
C THR A 340 -30.54 -4.96 -25.77
N LYS A 341 -29.34 -4.45 -25.48
CA LYS A 341 -28.06 -5.08 -25.87
C LYS A 341 -27.15 -5.45 -24.69
N GLY A 342 -27.60 -5.21 -23.46
CA GLY A 342 -26.88 -5.52 -22.23
C GLY A 342 -25.88 -4.43 -21.82
N HIS A 343 -25.51 -4.44 -20.53
CA HIS A 343 -24.63 -3.44 -19.94
C HIS A 343 -23.24 -3.36 -20.59
N ALA A 344 -22.69 -4.50 -21.05
CA ALA A 344 -21.40 -4.50 -21.76
C ALA A 344 -21.45 -3.67 -23.06
N ALA A 345 -22.60 -3.64 -23.76
CA ALA A 345 -22.77 -2.81 -24.94
C ALA A 345 -22.89 -1.31 -24.57
N GLY A 346 -23.51 -0.99 -23.44
CA GLY A 346 -23.53 0.38 -22.91
C GLY A 346 -22.15 0.87 -22.50
N ASP A 347 -21.35 0.01 -21.87
CA ASP A 347 -19.97 0.33 -21.49
C ASP A 347 -19.12 0.70 -22.72
N GLU A 348 -19.25 -0.04 -23.82
CA GLU A 348 -18.59 0.29 -25.09
C GLU A 348 -19.09 1.60 -25.70
N VAL A 349 -20.38 1.90 -25.58
CA VAL A 349 -20.96 3.18 -26.01
C VAL A 349 -20.38 4.35 -25.20
N LEU A 350 -20.24 4.21 -23.88
CA LEU A 350 -19.65 5.24 -23.02
C LEU A 350 -18.16 5.47 -23.33
N LYS A 351 -17.39 4.39 -23.53
CA LYS A 351 -15.98 4.47 -23.94
C LYS A 351 -15.82 5.20 -25.26
N GLU A 352 -16.60 4.81 -26.27
CA GLU A 352 -16.53 5.42 -27.59
C GLU A 352 -16.97 6.89 -27.55
N ALA A 353 -18.03 7.22 -26.80
CA ALA A 353 -18.48 8.61 -26.64
C ALA A 353 -17.39 9.48 -26.00
N ALA A 354 -16.71 8.98 -24.97
CA ALA A 354 -15.59 9.67 -24.33
C ALA A 354 -14.43 9.91 -25.31
N VAL A 355 -14.02 8.88 -26.06
CA VAL A 355 -12.95 8.98 -27.06
C VAL A 355 -13.29 10.00 -28.15
N ARG A 356 -14.53 9.98 -28.65
CA ARG A 356 -14.99 10.92 -29.68
C ARG A 356 -15.06 12.35 -29.18
N ALA A 357 -15.52 12.55 -27.94
CA ALA A 357 -15.53 13.88 -27.33
C ALA A 357 -14.11 14.43 -27.13
N GLN A 358 -13.19 13.63 -26.60
CA GLN A 358 -11.80 14.05 -26.39
C GLN A 358 -11.09 14.50 -27.66
N ARG A 359 -11.38 13.90 -28.82
CA ARG A 359 -10.77 14.27 -30.11
C ARG A 359 -11.14 15.68 -30.58
N GLU A 360 -12.28 16.20 -30.14
CA GLU A 360 -12.77 17.52 -30.53
C GLU A 360 -12.41 18.63 -29.53
N LEU A 361 -11.85 18.24 -28.37
CA LEU A 361 -11.40 19.13 -27.30
C LEU A 361 -9.94 19.56 -27.51
N ARG A 362 -9.61 20.75 -27.02
CA ARG A 362 -8.25 21.31 -27.05
C ARG A 362 -7.43 20.78 -25.87
N ALA A 363 -6.11 20.83 -25.97
CA ALA A 363 -5.21 20.40 -24.89
C ALA A 363 -5.37 21.16 -23.55
N GLY A 364 -6.04 22.33 -23.56
CA GLY A 364 -6.36 23.10 -22.37
C GLY A 364 -7.79 22.92 -21.85
N ASP A 365 -8.63 22.15 -22.54
CA ASP A 365 -10.00 21.86 -22.12
C ASP A 365 -9.99 20.70 -21.12
N ILE A 366 -10.86 20.79 -20.10
CA ILE A 366 -10.94 19.80 -19.03
C ILE A 366 -12.18 18.96 -19.26
N ALA A 367 -12.05 17.63 -19.21
CA ALA A 367 -13.13 16.70 -19.52
C ALA A 367 -13.31 15.66 -18.41
N GLY A 368 -14.54 15.45 -17.98
CA GLY A 368 -14.86 14.51 -16.92
C GLY A 368 -16.15 13.74 -17.17
N ARG A 369 -16.23 12.52 -16.64
CA ARG A 369 -17.48 11.78 -16.52
C ARG A 369 -18.18 12.21 -15.23
N TYR A 370 -19.28 12.92 -15.37
CA TYR A 370 -19.97 13.58 -14.26
C TYR A 370 -21.06 12.68 -13.63
N GLY A 371 -21.65 11.79 -14.43
CA GLY A 371 -22.69 10.85 -14.01
C GLY A 371 -22.60 9.50 -14.73
N GLY A 372 -23.64 8.68 -14.59
CA GLY A 372 -23.67 7.33 -15.20
C GLY A 372 -23.60 7.37 -16.73
N GLU A 373 -24.32 8.29 -17.35
CA GLU A 373 -24.39 8.50 -18.81
C GLU A 373 -24.08 9.96 -19.22
N GLU A 374 -23.53 10.73 -18.27
CA GLU A 374 -23.33 12.18 -18.35
C GLU A 374 -21.85 12.54 -18.30
N PHE A 375 -21.48 13.48 -19.16
CA PHE A 375 -20.12 14.00 -19.33
C PHE A 375 -20.15 15.51 -19.24
N ALA A 376 -19.13 16.07 -18.60
CA ALA A 376 -18.97 17.50 -18.45
C ALA A 376 -17.63 17.95 -19.03
N PHE A 377 -17.65 19.12 -19.66
CA PHE A 377 -16.47 19.73 -20.24
C PHE A 377 -16.36 21.18 -19.77
N PHE A 378 -15.18 21.58 -19.33
CA PHE A 378 -14.87 22.95 -18.93
C PHE A 378 -13.87 23.53 -19.93
N LEU A 379 -14.21 24.67 -20.53
CA LEU A 379 -13.46 25.29 -21.62
C LEU A 379 -12.96 26.68 -21.17
N PRO A 380 -11.73 26.75 -20.61
CA PRO A 380 -11.09 28.01 -20.24
C PRO A 380 -10.88 28.91 -21.46
N GLY A 381 -11.01 30.22 -21.28
CA GLY A 381 -10.73 31.21 -22.33
C GLY A 381 -11.68 31.16 -23.53
N THR A 382 -12.82 30.48 -23.43
CA THR A 382 -13.73 30.22 -24.56
C THR A 382 -15.03 31.01 -24.39
N ARG A 383 -15.50 31.64 -25.47
CA ARG A 383 -16.77 32.37 -25.52
C ARG A 383 -17.95 31.45 -25.83
N LEU A 384 -19.17 31.86 -25.47
CA LEU A 384 -20.38 31.03 -25.59
C LEU A 384 -20.61 30.51 -27.02
N ASP A 385 -20.37 31.33 -28.05
CA ASP A 385 -20.56 30.95 -29.45
C ASP A 385 -19.51 29.92 -29.92
N GLU A 386 -18.27 30.05 -29.44
CA GLU A 386 -17.19 29.10 -29.72
C GLU A 386 -17.41 27.77 -29.00
N ALA A 387 -17.84 27.81 -27.74
CA ALA A 387 -18.20 26.63 -26.96
C ALA A 387 -19.42 25.92 -27.58
N GLY A 388 -20.39 26.67 -28.10
CA GLY A 388 -21.52 26.12 -28.87
C GLY A 388 -21.07 25.37 -30.12
N LYS A 389 -20.11 25.93 -30.88
CA LYS A 389 -19.52 25.25 -32.04
C LYS A 389 -18.74 23.99 -31.63
N ALA A 390 -18.03 24.02 -30.50
CA ALA A 390 -17.33 22.85 -29.98
C ALA A 390 -18.31 21.73 -29.58
N ALA A 391 -19.37 22.06 -28.85
CA ALA A 391 -20.44 21.13 -28.52
C ALA A 391 -21.09 20.51 -29.77
N ASP A 392 -21.33 21.30 -30.82
CA ASP A 392 -21.93 20.78 -32.05
C ASP A 392 -20.99 19.87 -32.84
N ARG A 393 -19.67 20.14 -32.84
CA ARG A 393 -18.67 19.21 -33.41
C ARG A 393 -18.67 17.88 -32.64
N ILE A 394 -18.63 17.92 -31.31
CA ILE A 394 -18.71 16.69 -30.49
C ILE A 394 -19.98 15.91 -30.81
N ARG A 395 -21.13 16.58 -30.85
CA ARG A 395 -22.43 15.99 -31.22
C ARG A 395 -22.40 15.35 -32.62
N ALA A 396 -21.84 16.04 -33.60
CA ALA A 396 -21.74 15.54 -34.98
C ALA A 396 -20.82 14.31 -35.05
N THR A 397 -19.70 14.30 -34.33
CA THR A 397 -18.78 13.15 -34.29
C THR A 397 -19.41 11.94 -33.58
N ILE A 398 -20.18 12.16 -32.51
CA ILE A 398 -20.93 11.08 -31.83
C ILE A 398 -22.01 10.50 -32.74
N SER A 399 -22.80 11.35 -33.42
CA SER A 399 -23.94 10.91 -34.26
C SER A 399 -23.58 10.47 -35.67
N GLY A 400 -22.46 10.94 -36.22
CA GLY A 400 -22.12 10.77 -37.63
C GLY A 400 -21.63 9.37 -38.02
N THR A 401 -21.22 8.54 -37.05
CA THR A 401 -20.77 7.17 -37.33
C THR A 401 -21.31 6.18 -36.31
N PRO A 402 -22.02 5.11 -36.70
CA PRO A 402 -22.41 4.07 -35.75
C PRO A 402 -21.18 3.39 -35.15
N LEU A 403 -21.30 2.93 -33.90
CA LEU A 403 -20.26 2.15 -33.24
C LEU A 403 -20.07 0.83 -34.02
N ARG A 404 -18.97 0.74 -34.79
CA ARG A 404 -18.74 -0.35 -35.76
C ARG A 404 -18.74 -1.74 -35.14
N SER A 405 -18.25 -1.86 -33.91
CA SER A 405 -18.20 -3.13 -33.17
C SER A 405 -19.57 -3.71 -32.85
N LEU A 406 -20.61 -2.88 -32.75
CA LEU A 406 -21.95 -3.29 -32.30
C LEU A 406 -23.10 -2.87 -33.24
N GLY A 407 -22.79 -2.12 -34.30
CA GLY A 407 -23.78 -1.58 -35.24
C GLY A 407 -24.80 -0.64 -34.58
N ILE A 408 -24.40 0.09 -33.54
CA ILE A 408 -25.30 0.95 -32.74
C ILE A 408 -25.13 2.40 -33.20
N GLY A 409 -26.22 3.05 -33.59
CA GLY A 409 -26.26 4.50 -33.75
C GLY A 409 -26.23 5.18 -32.38
N MET A 410 -25.35 6.18 -32.21
CA MET A 410 -25.23 6.93 -30.97
C MET A 410 -25.72 8.36 -31.20
N SER A 411 -26.32 8.99 -30.21
CA SER A 411 -26.52 10.44 -30.21
C SER A 411 -26.42 10.96 -28.78
N ALA A 412 -26.20 12.27 -28.65
CA ALA A 412 -26.09 12.92 -27.36
C ALA A 412 -26.72 14.32 -27.42
N SER A 413 -27.27 14.74 -26.30
CA SER A 413 -27.83 16.07 -26.09
C SER A 413 -26.87 16.93 -25.29
N PHE A 414 -26.76 18.21 -25.65
CA PHE A 414 -25.75 19.12 -25.08
C PHE A 414 -26.39 20.41 -24.56
N GLY A 415 -25.92 20.86 -23.41
CA GLY A 415 -26.18 22.18 -22.87
C GLY A 415 -24.88 22.94 -22.70
N VAL A 416 -24.87 24.22 -23.07
CA VAL A 416 -23.69 25.08 -22.94
C VAL A 416 -24.06 26.32 -22.16
N ALA A 417 -23.28 26.64 -21.14
CA ALA A 417 -23.38 27.88 -20.38
C ALA A 417 -22.03 28.58 -20.34
N ALA A 418 -22.07 29.90 -20.15
CA ALA A 418 -20.87 30.73 -20.08
C ALA A 418 -20.96 31.71 -18.92
N ILE A 419 -19.80 32.04 -18.34
CA ILE A 419 -19.61 33.24 -17.53
C ILE A 419 -18.75 34.19 -18.36
N ASP A 420 -19.32 35.35 -18.72
CA ASP A 420 -18.54 36.42 -19.34
C ASP A 420 -17.91 37.30 -18.26
N LEU A 421 -16.65 36.99 -17.94
CA LEU A 421 -15.86 37.69 -16.94
C LEU A 421 -15.39 39.08 -17.40
N SER A 422 -15.60 39.44 -18.68
CA SER A 422 -15.25 40.77 -19.22
C SER A 422 -16.24 41.87 -18.81
N VAL A 423 -17.42 41.50 -18.31
CA VAL A 423 -18.50 42.42 -17.93
C VAL A 423 -18.40 42.90 -16.47
N PHE A 424 -17.54 42.26 -15.65
CA PHE A 424 -17.34 42.67 -14.26
C PHE A 424 -16.43 43.91 -14.17
N GLN A 425 -17.05 45.08 -13.94
CA GLN A 425 -16.32 46.31 -13.61
C GLN A 425 -15.74 46.24 -12.19
N ALA A 426 -14.55 46.81 -12.01
CA ALA A 426 -13.92 46.97 -10.71
C ALA A 426 -14.80 47.83 -9.79
N GLY A 427 -15.47 47.20 -8.82
CA GLY A 427 -16.32 47.87 -7.82
C GLY A 427 -17.75 47.33 -7.68
N ALA A 428 -18.19 46.37 -8.50
CA ALA A 428 -19.49 45.72 -8.30
C ALA A 428 -19.44 44.67 -7.17
N VAL A 429 -20.43 44.71 -6.27
CA VAL A 429 -20.57 43.85 -5.07
C VAL A 429 -20.95 42.39 -5.41
N GLN A 430 -21.11 42.06 -6.69
CA GLN A 430 -21.45 40.69 -7.10
C GLN A 430 -20.18 39.85 -7.26
N THR A 431 -20.07 38.82 -6.42
CA THR A 431 -19.08 37.75 -6.58
C THR A 431 -19.25 37.10 -7.96
N PRO A 432 -18.16 36.84 -8.71
CA PRO A 432 -18.23 35.97 -9.88
C PRO A 432 -18.82 34.62 -9.48
N GLY A 433 -19.78 34.11 -10.26
CA GLY A 433 -20.45 32.83 -9.98
C GLY A 433 -19.44 31.69 -9.78
N ASN A 434 -19.77 30.75 -8.91
CA ASN A 434 -18.92 29.59 -8.63
C ASN A 434 -19.05 28.51 -9.74
N PHE A 435 -18.12 27.56 -9.76
CA PHE A 435 -18.10 26.47 -10.75
C PHE A 435 -19.40 25.65 -10.78
N GLU A 436 -20.01 25.38 -9.62
CA GLU A 436 -21.25 24.59 -9.52
C GLU A 436 -22.44 25.30 -10.19
N GLU A 437 -22.54 26.62 -10.07
CA GLU A 437 -23.60 27.41 -10.72
C GLU A 437 -23.47 27.40 -12.24
N LEU A 438 -22.24 27.55 -12.76
CA LEU A 438 -21.99 27.45 -14.21
C LEU A 438 -22.38 26.07 -14.75
N LEU A 439 -22.07 25.02 -13.99
CA LEU A 439 -22.38 23.65 -14.39
C LEU A 439 -23.90 23.39 -14.31
N ALA A 440 -24.58 23.90 -13.29
CA ALA A 440 -26.04 23.82 -13.16
C ALA A 440 -26.75 24.54 -14.31
N ALA A 441 -26.23 25.69 -14.77
CA ALA A 441 -26.77 26.39 -15.93
C ALA A 441 -26.58 25.59 -17.24
N ALA A 442 -25.44 24.91 -17.40
CA ALA A 442 -25.19 24.02 -18.54
C ALA A 442 -26.11 22.79 -18.49
N ASP A 443 -26.33 22.20 -17.32
CA ASP A 443 -27.25 21.08 -17.11
C ASP A 443 -28.70 21.46 -17.44
N ALA A 444 -29.17 22.61 -16.98
CA ALA A 444 -30.49 23.13 -17.32
C ALA A 444 -30.66 23.32 -18.85
N ALA A 445 -29.63 23.83 -19.53
CA ALA A 445 -29.62 23.95 -20.98
C ALA A 445 -29.68 22.59 -21.69
N MET A 446 -28.94 21.60 -21.19
CA MET A 446 -28.95 20.24 -21.72
C MET A 446 -30.33 19.60 -21.57
N TYR A 447 -30.99 19.82 -20.43
CA TYR A 447 -32.35 19.35 -20.22
C TYR A 447 -33.34 19.93 -21.24
N ILE A 448 -33.18 21.20 -21.62
CA ILE A 448 -33.96 21.83 -22.70
C ILE A 448 -33.64 21.17 -24.06
N ALA A 449 -32.36 20.87 -24.34
CA ALA A 449 -31.97 20.14 -25.55
C ALA A 449 -32.65 18.77 -25.64
N LYS A 450 -32.71 18.02 -24.52
CA LYS A 450 -33.43 16.74 -24.44
C LYS A 450 -34.92 16.89 -24.73
N LYS A 451 -35.58 17.86 -24.09
CA LYS A 451 -37.02 18.12 -24.28
C LYS A 451 -37.38 18.52 -25.71
N ASN A 452 -36.50 19.25 -26.38
CA ASN A 452 -36.78 19.75 -27.73
C ASN A 452 -36.54 18.71 -28.83
N GLY A 453 -36.27 17.45 -28.49
CA GLY A 453 -36.14 16.36 -29.46
C GLY A 453 -34.74 15.77 -29.57
N ARG A 454 -33.88 16.00 -28.57
CA ARG A 454 -32.55 15.38 -28.44
C ARG A 454 -31.60 15.67 -29.60
N ASN A 455 -30.41 15.03 -29.61
CA ASN A 455 -29.36 15.16 -30.62
C ASN A 455 -29.14 16.62 -31.07
N ARG A 456 -28.98 17.52 -30.11
CA ARG A 456 -28.82 18.96 -30.35
C ARG A 456 -28.06 19.64 -29.23
N VAL A 457 -27.61 20.85 -29.53
CA VAL A 457 -26.99 21.76 -28.58
C VAL A 457 -27.98 22.85 -28.21
N HIS A 458 -28.07 23.19 -26.93
CA HIS A 458 -28.79 24.36 -26.44
C HIS A 458 -27.83 25.29 -25.68
N LEU A 459 -27.88 26.58 -25.98
CA LEU A 459 -27.04 27.60 -25.36
C LEU A 459 -27.86 28.37 -24.32
N SER A 460 -27.29 28.59 -23.14
CA SER A 460 -27.85 29.42 -22.08
C SER A 460 -27.07 30.72 -21.96
N LEU A 461 -27.78 31.85 -22.07
CA LEU A 461 -27.24 33.19 -21.83
C LEU A 461 -27.38 33.53 -20.33
N GLY A 462 -26.29 33.34 -19.57
CA GLY A 462 -25.96 33.99 -18.29
C GLY A 462 -27.04 34.29 -17.24
N TYR A 463 -26.88 33.68 -16.07
CA TYR A 463 -27.63 33.80 -14.81
C TYR A 463 -27.65 35.21 -14.16
N SER A 464 -28.78 35.58 -13.54
CA SER A 464 -28.97 36.72 -12.63
C SER A 464 -29.01 36.22 -11.17
N GLY A 465 -27.99 36.55 -10.37
CA GLY A 465 -27.66 35.88 -9.11
C GLY A 465 -28.63 35.99 -7.93
N THR A 466 -28.70 34.91 -7.15
CA THR A 466 -29.02 34.89 -5.70
C THR A 466 -28.10 33.90 -4.95
N PRO A 467 -27.69 34.18 -3.69
CA PRO A 467 -26.71 33.38 -2.97
C PRO A 467 -27.33 32.22 -2.16
N TYR A 468 -26.64 31.08 -2.15
CA TYR A 468 -26.98 29.88 -1.37
C TYR A 468 -26.39 29.95 0.05
N GLN A 469 -27.18 29.58 1.07
CA GLN A 469 -26.78 29.53 2.48
C GLN A 469 -26.01 28.23 2.81
N THR A 470 -24.92 28.38 3.56
CA THR A 470 -24.10 27.31 4.13
C THR A 470 -24.76 26.60 5.32
N PHE A 471 -24.61 25.28 5.41
CA PHE A 471 -24.97 24.47 6.58
C PHE A 471 -23.72 23.99 7.36
N PRO A 472 -23.85 23.66 8.66
CA PRO A 472 -22.75 23.69 9.62
C PRO A 472 -21.91 22.39 9.68
N LYS A 473 -20.70 22.54 10.25
CA LYS A 473 -19.77 21.47 10.65
C LYS A 473 -20.45 20.43 11.55
N VAL A 474 -20.14 19.17 11.32
CA VAL A 474 -20.48 18.05 12.20
C VAL A 474 -19.19 17.65 12.94
N ASP A 475 -19.22 17.82 14.26
CA ASP A 475 -18.27 17.19 15.19
C ASP A 475 -18.59 15.69 15.28
N SER A 476 -17.57 14.84 15.30
CA SER A 476 -17.73 13.46 15.77
C SER A 476 -16.44 12.93 16.39
N GLU A 477 -16.37 13.03 17.71
CA GLU A 477 -15.72 12.03 18.56
C GLU A 477 -16.49 10.70 18.44
N ALA A 478 -15.77 9.61 18.16
CA ALA A 478 -16.23 8.25 18.47
C ALA A 478 -15.00 7.31 18.54
N SER A 479 -14.60 7.00 19.76
CA SER A 479 -13.64 5.95 20.11
C SER A 479 -14.26 4.57 19.90
N LEU A 480 -13.56 3.66 19.22
CA LEU A 480 -13.92 2.24 19.16
C LEU A 480 -12.66 1.36 19.19
N ASP A 481 -12.68 0.43 20.15
CA ASP A 481 -11.66 -0.55 20.51
C ASP A 481 -11.24 -1.49 19.37
N TYR A 482 -9.94 -1.77 19.27
CA TYR A 482 -9.38 -2.85 18.44
C TYR A 482 -8.93 -4.04 19.30
N PRO A 483 -9.07 -5.28 18.79
CA PRO A 483 -8.82 -6.51 19.55
C PRO A 483 -7.33 -6.75 19.80
N SER A 484 -7.04 -7.31 20.97
CA SER A 484 -5.72 -7.61 21.51
C SER A 484 -4.89 -8.60 20.68
N LEU A 485 -3.60 -8.28 20.59
CA LEU A 485 -2.53 -9.03 19.93
C LEU A 485 -2.36 -10.44 20.50
N VAL A 486 -2.22 -11.44 19.62
CA VAL A 486 -1.83 -12.81 19.97
C VAL A 486 -0.30 -12.94 19.85
N PRO A 487 0.41 -13.50 20.84
CA PRO A 487 1.86 -13.68 20.76
C PRO A 487 2.21 -14.89 19.89
N VAL A 488 2.95 -14.66 18.81
CA VAL A 488 3.49 -15.72 17.95
C VAL A 488 4.88 -16.10 18.47
N LYS A 489 5.00 -17.32 19.01
CA LYS A 489 6.27 -17.90 19.44
C LYS A 489 7.00 -18.61 18.28
N ASN A 490 8.32 -18.42 18.28
CA ASN A 490 9.38 -19.25 17.69
C ASN A 490 9.47 -19.30 16.16
N LEU A 491 10.40 -18.50 15.61
CA LEU A 491 11.11 -18.78 14.37
C LEU A 491 12.61 -18.61 14.65
N VAL A 492 13.33 -19.73 14.74
CA VAL A 492 14.79 -19.78 14.76
C VAL A 492 15.23 -19.97 13.30
N GLY A 493 15.82 -18.92 12.72
CA GLY A 493 16.37 -18.90 11.36
C GLY A 493 17.73 -18.19 11.33
N PRO A 494 18.43 -18.20 10.18
CA PRO A 494 19.78 -17.63 10.05
C PRO A 494 19.79 -16.13 10.32
N THR A 495 20.96 -15.61 10.68
CA THR A 495 21.19 -14.24 11.16
C THR A 495 20.63 -13.19 10.19
N PRO A 496 19.70 -12.33 10.62
CA PRO A 496 19.02 -11.37 9.73
C PRO A 496 19.93 -10.21 9.30
N SER A 497 19.81 -9.83 8.03
CA SER A 497 20.56 -8.79 7.32
C SER A 497 19.65 -7.63 6.88
N ILE A 498 20.23 -6.50 6.44
CA ILE A 498 19.47 -5.36 5.88
C ILE A 498 18.53 -5.82 4.74
N LYS A 499 18.96 -6.82 3.95
CA LYS A 499 18.17 -7.47 2.90
C LYS A 499 16.87 -8.07 3.45
N ASP A 500 16.89 -8.65 4.65
CA ASP A 500 15.72 -9.28 5.24
C ASP A 500 14.67 -8.25 5.69
N VAL A 501 15.11 -7.06 6.13
CA VAL A 501 14.22 -5.94 6.46
C VAL A 501 13.59 -5.35 5.19
N ALA A 502 14.40 -5.14 4.15
CA ALA A 502 13.92 -4.68 2.85
C ALA A 502 12.99 -5.70 2.19
N LEU A 503 13.29 -7.00 2.28
CA LEU A 503 12.45 -8.08 1.76
C LEU A 503 11.15 -8.23 2.55
N ALA A 504 11.17 -8.04 3.88
CA ALA A 504 9.96 -8.01 4.70
C ALA A 504 9.01 -6.90 4.24
N LEU A 505 9.55 -5.72 3.92
CA LEU A 505 8.78 -4.61 3.35
C LEU A 505 8.26 -4.94 1.94
N ALA A 506 9.10 -5.50 1.06
CA ALA A 506 8.70 -5.91 -0.28
C ALA A 506 7.60 -6.97 -0.25
N CYS A 507 7.67 -7.95 0.65
CA CYS A 507 6.66 -9.01 0.78
C CYS A 507 5.33 -8.55 1.40
N GLY A 508 5.15 -7.25 1.68
CA GLY A 508 3.90 -6.72 2.24
C GLY A 508 3.63 -7.22 3.66
N LYS A 509 4.68 -7.52 4.43
CA LYS A 509 4.55 -7.92 5.84
C LYS A 509 3.98 -6.76 6.66
N THR A 510 3.37 -7.09 7.81
CA THR A 510 2.82 -6.08 8.71
C THR A 510 3.93 -5.20 9.30
N LEU A 511 3.59 -3.98 9.71
CA LEU A 511 4.55 -3.05 10.33
C LEU A 511 5.27 -3.68 11.52
N SER A 512 4.57 -4.45 12.36
CA SER A 512 5.16 -5.18 13.49
C SER A 512 6.17 -6.25 13.05
N GLN A 513 5.91 -6.93 11.93
CA GLN A 513 6.84 -7.94 11.39
C GLN A 513 8.11 -7.29 10.83
N ILE A 514 7.96 -6.15 10.13
CA ILE A 514 9.09 -5.38 9.60
C ILE A 514 9.92 -4.79 10.76
N ALA A 515 9.24 -4.25 11.77
CA ALA A 515 9.83 -3.74 13.00
C ALA A 515 10.64 -4.80 13.76
N TYR A 516 10.09 -6.00 13.89
CA TYR A 516 10.79 -7.12 14.52
C TYR A 516 12.07 -7.46 13.75
N GLN A 517 11.97 -7.60 12.43
CA GLN A 517 13.09 -7.92 11.55
C GLN A 517 14.19 -6.82 11.60
N ALA A 518 13.79 -5.55 11.68
CA ALA A 518 14.70 -4.42 11.84
C ALA A 518 15.47 -4.46 13.17
N VAL A 519 14.76 -4.70 14.28
CA VAL A 519 15.35 -4.86 15.61
C VAL A 519 16.30 -6.06 15.67
N GLU A 520 15.95 -7.18 15.02
CA GLU A 520 16.85 -8.34 14.95
C GLU A 520 18.14 -8.06 14.15
N THR A 521 18.03 -7.29 13.07
CA THR A 521 19.16 -6.94 12.21
C THR A 521 20.15 -6.04 12.96
N LEU A 522 19.65 -5.09 13.77
CA LEU A 522 20.48 -4.21 14.59
C LEU A 522 21.26 -4.97 15.67
N ILE A 523 20.64 -5.96 16.30
CA ILE A 523 21.31 -6.80 17.30
C ILE A 523 22.36 -7.70 16.65
N SER A 524 22.06 -8.23 15.46
CA SER A 524 23.00 -9.04 14.69
C SER A 524 24.22 -8.23 14.22
N GLY A 525 24.10 -6.90 14.12
CA GLY A 525 25.16 -5.95 13.76
C GLY A 525 25.97 -5.39 14.94
N ASN A 526 26.11 -6.13 16.05
CA ASN A 526 26.82 -5.76 17.28
C ASN A 526 26.11 -4.73 18.19
N SER A 527 24.77 -4.70 18.23
CA SER A 527 24.05 -4.02 19.32
C SER A 527 23.60 -5.04 20.37
N ASP A 528 23.71 -4.70 21.65
CA ASP A 528 23.29 -5.62 22.72
C ASP A 528 21.75 -5.61 22.90
N LEU A 529 21.12 -4.43 22.80
CA LEU A 529 19.67 -4.25 22.89
C LEU A 529 19.17 -3.26 21.84
N ALA A 530 17.98 -3.53 21.28
CA ALA A 530 17.30 -2.63 20.35
C ALA A 530 15.78 -2.63 20.59
N SER A 531 15.17 -1.44 20.56
CA SER A 531 13.74 -1.19 20.77
C SER A 531 13.22 -0.24 19.68
N LEU A 532 12.05 -0.54 19.11
CA LEU A 532 11.37 0.31 18.15
C LEU A 532 10.02 0.77 18.71
N VAL A 533 9.80 2.07 18.67
CA VAL A 533 8.66 2.74 19.28
C VAL A 533 7.95 3.60 18.24
N ILE A 534 6.63 3.53 18.17
CA ILE A 534 5.81 4.33 17.26
C ILE A 534 4.90 5.26 18.05
N LEU A 535 4.67 6.45 17.51
CA LEU A 535 3.73 7.42 18.05
C LEU A 535 2.29 7.05 17.65
N ARG A 536 1.42 6.90 18.64
CA ARG A 536 -0.01 6.63 18.41
C ARG A 536 -0.76 7.94 18.14
N ASP A 537 -1.35 8.05 16.94
CA ASP A 537 -1.99 9.29 16.40
C ASP A 537 -3.20 9.80 17.24
N SER A 538 -3.69 9.03 18.23
CA SER A 538 -4.87 9.40 19.04
C SER A 538 -4.57 9.97 20.43
N GLU A 539 -3.34 9.81 20.96
CA GLU A 539 -3.03 10.17 22.37
C GLU A 539 -1.65 10.81 22.57
N ASP A 540 -0.88 11.07 21.50
CA ASP A 540 0.51 11.54 21.58
C ASP A 540 1.39 10.66 22.50
N ARG A 541 1.05 9.37 22.57
CA ARG A 541 1.73 8.37 23.38
C ARG A 541 2.57 7.45 22.51
N LEU A 542 3.73 7.11 23.04
CA LEU A 542 4.67 6.17 22.45
C LEU A 542 4.29 4.74 22.84
N GLU A 543 4.26 3.86 21.85
CA GLU A 543 3.99 2.43 22.01
C GLU A 543 5.10 1.63 21.34
N ALA A 544 5.69 0.69 22.07
CA ALA A 544 6.73 -0.16 21.50
C ALA A 544 6.12 -1.28 20.67
N ILE A 545 6.54 -1.34 19.41
CA ILE A 545 6.02 -2.32 18.45
C ILE A 545 6.99 -3.49 18.21
N ALA A 546 8.26 -3.34 18.60
CA ALA A 546 9.25 -4.40 18.60
C ALA A 546 10.37 -4.13 19.61
N ARG A 547 10.85 -5.18 20.26
CA ARG A 547 11.98 -5.12 21.21
C ARG A 547 12.75 -6.44 21.18
N LYS A 548 14.06 -6.38 21.38
CA LYS A 548 14.88 -7.59 21.56
C LYS A 548 16.06 -7.31 22.49
N GLY A 549 16.40 -8.33 23.27
CA GLY A 549 17.47 -8.32 24.25
C GLY A 549 17.08 -7.85 25.66
N PHE A 550 15.93 -7.20 25.86
CA PHE A 550 15.57 -6.61 27.15
C PHE A 550 15.04 -7.65 28.16
N PRO A 551 15.70 -7.86 29.31
CA PRO A 551 15.21 -8.75 30.37
C PRO A 551 14.13 -8.08 31.25
N ASP A 552 14.23 -6.76 31.43
CA ASP A 552 13.26 -5.89 32.11
C ASP A 552 13.00 -4.66 31.23
N ALA A 553 11.75 -4.46 30.83
CA ALA A 553 11.30 -3.42 29.90
C ALA A 553 10.71 -2.18 30.59
N SER A 554 10.71 -2.14 31.93
CA SER A 554 10.07 -1.09 32.74
C SER A 554 10.66 0.33 32.56
N VAL A 555 11.85 0.45 31.96
CA VAL A 555 12.57 1.72 31.75
C VAL A 555 12.42 2.25 30.30
N LEU A 556 11.75 1.51 29.41
CA LEU A 556 11.56 1.88 28.01
C LEU A 556 10.24 2.61 27.75
N ALA A 557 10.16 3.26 26.60
CA ALA A 557 9.13 4.23 26.21
C ALA A 557 7.69 3.70 25.95
N ASP A 558 7.20 2.72 26.72
CA ASP A 558 5.78 2.36 26.66
C ASP A 558 4.91 3.35 27.46
N GLY A 559 3.96 3.97 26.78
CA GLY A 559 3.00 4.90 27.37
C GLY A 559 3.57 6.29 27.69
N LEU A 560 4.80 6.60 27.27
CA LEU A 560 5.40 7.93 27.40
C LEU A 560 4.73 8.93 26.45
N SER A 561 4.55 10.17 26.90
CA SER A 561 4.09 11.27 26.05
C SER A 561 5.25 11.89 25.25
N LEU A 562 4.93 12.58 24.15
CA LEU A 562 5.88 13.41 23.41
C LEU A 562 6.66 14.35 24.34
N GLY A 563 7.98 14.43 24.14
CA GLY A 563 8.90 15.22 24.98
C GLY A 563 9.32 14.58 26.32
N GLN A 564 8.73 13.45 26.73
CA GLN A 564 9.19 12.65 27.87
C GLN A 564 10.11 11.51 27.40
N GLY A 565 11.12 11.16 28.20
CA GLY A 565 12.09 10.16 27.79
C GLY A 565 13.06 10.68 26.72
N CYS A 566 14.11 9.93 26.47
CA CYS A 566 14.99 10.19 25.33
C CYS A 566 14.27 9.96 23.99
N ALA A 567 13.43 8.92 23.87
CA ALA A 567 12.64 8.66 22.67
C ALA A 567 11.61 9.76 22.37
N GLY A 568 10.85 10.21 23.37
CA GLY A 568 9.87 11.29 23.16
C GLY A 568 10.51 12.63 22.84
N ARG A 569 11.70 12.92 23.39
CA ARG A 569 12.50 14.10 23.01
C ARG A 569 13.07 13.99 21.59
N ALA A 570 13.60 12.84 21.20
CA ALA A 570 14.12 12.64 19.85
C ALA A 570 13.05 12.85 18.77
N ILE A 571 11.82 12.41 19.04
CA ILE A 571 10.65 12.61 18.17
C ILE A 571 10.24 14.09 18.14
N LEU A 572 10.15 14.74 19.31
CA LEU A 572 9.76 16.15 19.41
C LEU A 572 10.78 17.09 18.75
N GLU A 573 12.06 16.88 19.04
CA GLU A 573 13.17 17.69 18.55
C GLU A 573 13.62 17.30 17.14
N ARG A 574 13.11 16.18 16.61
CA ARG A 574 13.44 15.62 15.29
C ARG A 574 14.93 15.46 15.04
N ARG A 575 15.66 15.05 16.08
CA ARG A 575 17.10 14.82 16.02
C ARG A 575 17.47 13.58 16.80
N THR A 576 18.56 12.96 16.37
CA THR A 576 19.18 11.86 17.11
C THR A 576 19.71 12.36 18.44
N ILE A 577 19.44 11.60 19.51
CA ILE A 577 20.00 11.82 20.85
C ILE A 577 20.93 10.64 21.15
N ALA A 578 22.17 10.93 21.50
CA ALA A 578 23.20 9.93 21.73
C ALA A 578 24.09 10.34 22.90
N PHE A 579 24.47 9.39 23.74
CA PHE A 579 25.40 9.62 24.85
C PHE A 579 26.16 8.37 25.32
N ARG A 580 27.21 8.58 26.12
CA ARG A 580 28.11 7.55 26.65
C ARG A 580 28.38 7.75 28.13
N LEU A 581 28.38 6.68 28.92
CA LEU A 581 28.76 6.71 30.33
C LEU A 581 30.29 6.84 30.52
N PRO A 582 30.76 7.61 31.51
CA PRO A 582 29.97 8.40 32.45
C PRO A 582 29.56 9.76 31.84
N GLU A 583 28.26 10.01 31.74
CA GLU A 583 27.72 11.29 31.29
C GLU A 583 27.21 12.09 32.50
N THR A 584 27.48 13.40 32.54
CA THR A 584 27.16 14.28 33.69
C THR A 584 26.11 15.36 33.39
N GLY A 585 25.28 15.21 32.35
CA GLY A 585 24.18 16.15 32.10
C GLY A 585 23.11 15.72 31.07
N SER A 586 21.87 16.20 31.27
CA SER A 586 20.67 16.14 30.40
C SER A 586 20.00 14.78 30.10
N ALA A 587 20.65 13.65 30.40
CA ALA A 587 20.04 12.32 30.33
C ALA A 587 19.19 12.02 31.59
N GLU A 588 18.10 11.26 31.44
CA GLU A 588 17.19 10.92 32.55
C GLU A 588 17.88 9.99 33.56
N THR A 589 17.78 10.31 34.84
CA THR A 589 18.43 9.58 35.94
C THR A 589 18.08 8.09 35.98
N SER A 590 16.84 7.74 35.61
CA SER A 590 16.36 6.36 35.51
C SER A 590 17.05 5.56 34.40
N LEU A 591 17.23 6.16 33.23
CA LEU A 591 17.91 5.55 32.09
C LEU A 591 19.40 5.34 32.38
N LEU A 592 20.06 6.35 32.98
CA LEU A 592 21.46 6.26 33.39
C LEU A 592 21.67 5.14 34.45
N ALA A 593 20.75 5.03 35.41
CA ALA A 593 20.79 3.97 36.42
C ALA A 593 20.59 2.58 35.80
N TYR A 594 19.67 2.45 34.84
CA TYR A 594 19.45 1.20 34.11
C TYR A 594 20.69 0.80 33.29
N MET A 595 21.29 1.75 32.57
CA MET A 595 22.50 1.51 31.80
C MET A 595 23.66 1.05 32.69
N ALA A 596 23.92 1.78 33.78
CA ALA A 596 24.97 1.44 34.74
C ALA A 596 24.72 0.07 35.41
N GLY A 597 23.47 -0.22 35.80
CA GLY A 597 23.10 -1.48 36.44
C GLY A 597 23.21 -2.71 35.55
N ASN A 598 23.11 -2.54 34.23
CA ASN A 598 23.16 -3.63 33.24
C ASN A 598 24.44 -3.64 32.39
N GLY A 599 25.41 -2.77 32.71
CA GLY A 599 26.72 -2.70 32.07
C GLY A 599 26.74 -2.05 30.68
N PHE A 600 25.71 -1.29 30.30
CA PHE A 600 25.68 -0.56 29.03
C PHE A 600 26.54 0.70 29.11
N HIS A 601 27.35 0.94 28.08
CA HIS A 601 28.25 2.08 28.03
C HIS A 601 27.77 3.17 27.07
N SER A 602 26.96 2.85 26.06
CA SER A 602 26.39 3.85 25.16
C SER A 602 24.90 3.64 24.88
N TYR A 603 24.22 4.74 24.59
CA TYR A 603 22.80 4.79 24.23
C TYR A 603 22.60 5.74 23.06
N ARG A 604 21.73 5.35 22.12
CA ARG A 604 21.33 6.19 20.98
C ARG A 604 19.85 6.03 20.70
N VAL A 605 19.22 7.11 20.25
CA VAL A 605 17.85 7.09 19.74
C VAL A 605 17.71 7.98 18.52
N SER A 606 17.17 7.42 17.43
CA SER A 606 16.95 8.13 16.16
C SER A 606 15.45 8.23 15.84
N PRO A 607 14.94 9.40 15.45
CA PRO A 607 13.54 9.55 15.08
C PRO A 607 13.25 8.99 13.67
N ILE A 608 12.11 8.33 13.53
CA ILE A 608 11.55 7.90 12.24
C ILE A 608 10.71 9.05 11.70
N VAL A 609 11.11 9.65 10.58
CA VAL A 609 10.45 10.82 9.99
C VAL A 609 9.86 10.46 8.63
N VAL A 610 8.59 10.79 8.43
CA VAL A 610 7.84 10.61 7.18
C VAL A 610 7.17 11.95 6.84
N ASP A 611 7.39 12.50 5.65
CA ASP A 611 6.81 13.76 5.17
C ASP A 611 6.91 14.90 6.20
N ASP A 612 8.12 15.11 6.75
CA ASP A 612 8.42 16.08 7.81
C ASP A 612 7.63 15.89 9.12
N LYS A 613 7.00 14.72 9.34
CA LYS A 613 6.38 14.35 10.62
C LYS A 613 7.15 13.18 11.25
N ALA A 614 7.63 13.36 12.48
CA ALA A 614 8.21 12.25 13.24
C ALA A 614 7.08 11.33 13.70
N VAL A 615 7.14 10.06 13.29
CA VAL A 615 6.10 9.04 13.50
C VAL A 615 6.51 7.97 14.51
N GLY A 616 7.77 7.98 14.96
CA GLY A 616 8.30 7.05 15.93
C GLY A 616 9.79 7.28 16.18
N ALA A 617 10.42 6.39 16.93
CA ALA A 617 11.86 6.39 17.17
C ALA A 617 12.40 4.97 17.39
N ILE A 618 13.69 4.80 17.14
CA ILE A 618 14.41 3.57 17.35
C ILE A 618 15.53 3.78 18.37
N GLU A 619 15.57 2.95 19.41
CA GLU A 619 16.49 3.03 20.54
C GLU A 619 17.50 1.89 20.51
N LEU A 620 18.76 2.20 20.74
CA LEU A 620 19.89 1.27 20.77
C LEU A 620 20.69 1.40 22.06
N PHE A 621 21.14 0.27 22.60
CA PHE A 621 22.04 0.18 23.75
C PHE A 621 23.22 -0.74 23.43
N ASP A 622 24.42 -0.32 23.82
CA ASP A 622 25.66 -1.03 23.52
C ASP A 622 26.64 -0.99 24.71
N ARG A 623 27.32 -2.12 24.95
CA ARG A 623 28.39 -2.32 25.94
C ARG A 623 29.80 -2.01 25.40
N GLY A 624 29.96 -1.78 24.10
CA GLY A 624 31.24 -1.56 23.38
C GLY A 624 31.32 -0.24 22.58
N ASN A 625 32.44 -0.07 21.85
CA ASN A 625 32.77 1.15 21.10
C ASN A 625 32.83 0.86 19.58
N THR A 626 31.73 1.09 18.87
CA THR A 626 31.66 0.86 17.42
C THR A 626 31.06 2.04 16.65
N ALA A 627 31.86 2.60 15.73
CA ALA A 627 31.48 3.69 14.82
C ALA A 627 30.53 3.24 13.69
N ILE A 628 30.46 1.93 13.41
CA ILE A 628 29.67 1.30 12.32
C ILE A 628 28.15 1.40 12.56
N GLN A 629 27.71 1.77 13.77
CA GLN A 629 26.30 1.71 14.16
C GLN A 629 25.45 2.90 13.67
N ASP A 630 26.04 4.08 13.42
CA ASP A 630 25.25 5.27 13.04
C ASP A 630 24.67 5.13 11.63
N GLU A 631 25.48 4.66 10.69
CA GLU A 631 25.06 4.47 9.29
C GLU A 631 24.01 3.34 9.16
N LEU A 632 24.19 2.25 9.91
CA LEU A 632 23.24 1.13 9.93
C LEU A 632 21.89 1.58 10.53
N LEU A 633 21.94 2.35 11.62
CA LEU A 633 20.75 2.92 12.27
C LEU A 633 20.00 3.84 11.32
N ASP A 634 20.70 4.72 10.60
CA ASP A 634 20.11 5.63 9.63
C ASP A 634 19.45 4.87 8.47
N THR A 635 20.10 3.82 7.96
CA THR A 635 19.56 2.96 6.90
C THR A 635 18.25 2.29 7.33
N ILE A 636 18.25 1.68 8.52
CA ILE A 636 17.08 1.00 9.06
C ILE A 636 15.96 1.99 9.37
N THR A 637 16.29 3.16 9.90
CA THR A 637 15.32 4.24 10.16
C THR A 637 14.66 4.71 8.87
N ALA A 638 15.42 4.85 7.78
CA ALA A 638 14.89 5.21 6.46
C ALA A 638 13.99 4.12 5.86
N ILE A 639 14.38 2.84 5.96
CA ILE A 639 13.54 1.71 5.51
C ILE A 639 12.22 1.65 6.30
N LEU A 640 12.29 1.86 7.62
CA LEU A 640 11.11 1.91 8.48
C LEU A 640 10.22 3.11 8.17
N ALA A 641 10.79 4.28 7.86
CA ALA A 641 10.02 5.44 7.40
C ALA A 641 9.24 5.14 6.12
N ALA A 642 9.89 4.51 5.12
CA ALA A 642 9.22 4.06 3.89
C ALA A 642 8.09 3.04 4.18
N ALA A 643 8.32 2.12 5.11
CA ALA A 643 7.32 1.13 5.54
C ALA A 643 6.10 1.76 6.22
N VAL A 644 6.31 2.79 7.04
CA VAL A 644 5.23 3.53 7.71
C VAL A 644 4.44 4.36 6.72
N SER A 645 5.10 5.06 5.79
CA SER A 645 4.44 5.86 4.74
C SER A 645 3.49 5.02 3.88
N GLY A 646 3.96 3.87 3.38
CA GLY A 646 3.15 2.96 2.56
C GLY A 646 1.94 2.37 3.29
N ASN A 647 2.08 2.04 4.58
CA ASN A 647 0.98 1.52 5.40
C ASN A 647 -0.06 2.60 5.74
N ARG A 648 0.36 3.84 6.00
CA ARG A 648 -0.53 4.95 6.35
C ARG A 648 -1.54 5.24 5.25
N LEU A 649 -1.10 5.32 4.00
CA LEU A 649 -1.98 5.61 2.86
C LEU A 649 -3.00 4.50 2.58
N LEU A 650 -2.60 3.24 2.77
CA LEU A 650 -3.51 2.09 2.66
C LEU A 650 -4.59 2.14 3.75
N ILE A 651 -4.22 2.52 4.97
CA ILE A 651 -5.16 2.66 6.10
C ILE A 651 -6.10 3.84 5.85
N GLU A 652 -5.58 5.02 5.48
CA GLU A 652 -6.38 6.22 5.18
C GLU A 652 -7.38 5.98 4.04
N SER A 653 -6.96 5.27 2.97
CA SER A 653 -7.84 4.90 1.87
C SER A 653 -8.95 3.93 2.31
N ARG A 654 -8.61 2.92 3.11
CA ARG A 654 -9.61 1.98 3.66
C ARG A 654 -10.59 2.67 4.59
N GLN A 655 -10.09 3.55 5.47
CA GLN A 655 -10.92 4.33 6.38
C GLN A 655 -11.84 5.29 5.61
N SER A 656 -11.35 5.96 4.58
CA SER A 656 -12.18 6.84 3.74
C SER A 656 -13.26 6.07 2.99
N ASN A 657 -12.92 4.90 2.42
CA ASN A 657 -13.90 4.03 1.77
C ASN A 657 -14.94 3.46 2.75
N GLN A 658 -14.52 3.11 3.96
CA GLN A 658 -15.43 2.62 5.00
C GLN A 658 -16.34 3.74 5.51
N ALA A 659 -15.81 4.94 5.78
CA ALA A 659 -16.60 6.10 6.18
C ALA A 659 -17.63 6.49 5.10
N LEU A 660 -17.28 6.35 3.82
CA LEU A 660 -18.20 6.57 2.71
C LEU A 660 -19.31 5.50 2.68
N ALA A 661 -18.97 4.23 2.91
CA ALA A 661 -19.95 3.14 3.00
C ALA A 661 -20.91 3.35 4.18
N ASP A 662 -20.41 3.75 5.34
CA ASP A 662 -21.19 4.02 6.54
C ASP A 662 -22.11 5.24 6.35
N SER A 663 -21.62 6.29 5.68
CA SER A 663 -22.41 7.48 5.33
C SER A 663 -23.57 7.13 4.39
N TYR A 664 -23.36 6.28 3.39
CA TYR A 664 -24.43 5.80 2.52
C TYR A 664 -25.46 4.98 3.29
N ASP A 665 -25.03 4.06 4.14
CA ASP A 665 -25.93 3.24 4.95
C ASP A 665 -26.75 4.07 5.95
N ALA A 666 -26.16 5.12 6.54
CA ALA A 666 -26.86 6.09 7.38
C ALA A 666 -27.93 6.86 6.59
N THR A 667 -27.61 7.32 5.38
CA THR A 667 -28.53 8.03 4.50
C THR A 667 -29.72 7.16 4.10
N LEU A 668 -29.47 5.89 3.75
CA LEU A 668 -30.54 4.94 3.41
C LEU A 668 -31.49 4.69 4.58
N LYS A 669 -30.95 4.50 5.79
CA LYS A 669 -31.77 4.34 7.01
C LYS A 669 -32.62 5.58 7.28
N ALA A 670 -32.08 6.77 7.04
CA ALA A 670 -32.83 8.02 7.20
C ALA A 670 -34.02 8.10 6.21
N TRP A 671 -33.83 7.71 4.94
CA TRP A 671 -34.92 7.65 3.96
C TRP A 671 -36.02 6.66 4.33
N VAL A 672 -35.63 5.47 4.79
CA VAL A 672 -36.61 4.48 5.28
C VAL A 672 -37.38 5.01 6.47
N ARG A 673 -36.72 5.65 7.42
CA ARG A 673 -37.39 6.23 8.59
C ARG A 673 -38.37 7.34 8.20
N MET A 674 -38.02 8.18 7.22
CA MET A 674 -38.94 9.20 6.69
C MET A 674 -40.15 8.56 5.99
N LEU A 675 -39.94 7.47 5.24
CA LEU A 675 -41.02 6.72 4.62
C LEU A 675 -41.95 6.12 5.68
N GLU A 676 -41.42 5.43 6.69
CA GLU A 676 -42.21 4.85 7.79
C GLU A 676 -42.95 5.90 8.64
N LEU A 677 -42.46 7.13 8.71
CA LEU A 677 -43.18 8.24 9.35
C LEU A 677 -44.37 8.73 8.52
N ARG A 678 -44.27 8.61 7.18
CA ARG A 678 -45.29 9.08 6.24
C ARG A 678 -46.32 8.01 5.93
N ASP A 679 -45.88 6.79 5.67
CA ASP A 679 -46.71 5.63 5.39
C ASP A 679 -47.10 4.99 6.72
N GLN A 680 -48.39 4.78 7.01
CA GLN A 680 -48.89 4.28 8.31
C GLN A 680 -48.54 2.79 8.58
N GLU A 681 -47.47 2.29 7.96
CA GLU A 681 -46.90 0.97 8.22
C GLU A 681 -46.30 0.89 9.63
N THR A 682 -46.19 -0.33 10.15
CA THR A 682 -45.69 -0.52 11.53
C THR A 682 -44.22 -0.13 11.64
N GLU A 683 -43.86 0.66 12.66
CA GLU A 683 -42.47 1.07 12.91
C GLU A 683 -41.53 -0.15 12.91
N GLY A 684 -40.43 -0.05 12.16
CA GLY A 684 -39.42 -1.11 12.06
C GLY A 684 -39.79 -2.30 11.16
N HIS A 685 -40.92 -2.25 10.43
CA HIS A 685 -41.28 -3.26 9.42
C HIS A 685 -40.14 -3.48 8.41
N SER A 686 -39.64 -2.40 7.80
CA SER A 686 -38.60 -2.46 6.76
C SER A 686 -37.34 -3.18 7.26
N ARG A 687 -37.01 -2.98 8.54
CA ARG A 687 -35.89 -3.66 9.19
C ARG A 687 -36.15 -5.15 9.41
N ARG A 688 -37.34 -5.53 9.88
CA ARG A 688 -37.71 -6.95 10.11
C ARG A 688 -37.70 -7.74 8.80
N VAL A 689 -38.35 -7.22 7.75
CA VAL A 689 -38.38 -7.89 6.44
C VAL A 689 -37.00 -7.99 5.81
N THR A 690 -36.15 -6.97 5.98
CA THR A 690 -34.75 -7.03 5.50
C THR A 690 -34.00 -8.16 6.20
N LEU A 691 -34.04 -8.24 7.53
CA LEU A 691 -33.32 -9.27 8.29
C LEU A 691 -33.79 -10.69 7.91
N MET A 692 -35.10 -10.91 7.83
CA MET A 692 -35.67 -12.21 7.43
C MET A 692 -35.33 -12.58 5.97
N THR A 693 -35.28 -11.59 5.07
CA THR A 693 -34.86 -11.78 3.68
C THR A 693 -33.40 -12.24 3.61
N MET A 694 -32.52 -11.62 4.39
CA MET A 694 -31.10 -12.02 4.46
C MET A 694 -30.92 -13.42 5.04
N GLU A 695 -31.71 -13.78 6.07
CA GLU A 695 -31.69 -15.10 6.69
C GLU A 695 -32.10 -16.19 5.70
N LEU A 696 -33.19 -15.96 4.97
CA LEU A 696 -33.67 -16.88 3.93
C LEU A 696 -32.69 -17.01 2.77
N ALA A 697 -32.12 -15.89 2.30
CA ALA A 697 -31.14 -15.92 1.22
C ALA A 697 -29.87 -16.70 1.58
N LYS A 698 -29.42 -16.58 2.83
CA LYS A 698 -28.31 -17.37 3.37
C LYS A 698 -28.63 -18.85 3.40
N ALA A 699 -29.84 -19.23 3.84
CA ALA A 699 -30.28 -20.63 3.84
C ALA A 699 -30.41 -21.23 2.42
N MET A 700 -30.61 -20.38 1.41
CA MET A 700 -30.64 -20.77 0.00
C MET A 700 -29.26 -20.83 -0.67
N GLY A 701 -28.17 -20.47 0.04
CA GLY A 701 -26.81 -20.53 -0.49
C GLY A 701 -26.47 -19.44 -1.51
N ILE A 702 -27.12 -18.27 -1.44
CA ILE A 702 -26.78 -17.13 -2.31
C ILE A 702 -25.36 -16.63 -2.01
N ASN A 703 -24.60 -16.28 -3.06
CA ASN A 703 -23.24 -15.76 -2.96
C ASN A 703 -23.19 -14.43 -2.15
N PRO A 704 -22.27 -14.27 -1.18
CA PRO A 704 -22.03 -13.03 -0.44
C PRO A 704 -21.89 -11.76 -1.31
N GLU A 705 -21.37 -11.86 -2.54
CA GLU A 705 -21.22 -10.69 -3.42
C GLU A 705 -22.55 -9.98 -3.75
N GLY A 706 -23.68 -10.70 -3.73
CA GLY A 706 -25.02 -10.14 -3.97
C GLY A 706 -25.77 -9.66 -2.71
N PHE A 707 -25.19 -9.83 -1.51
CA PHE A 707 -25.90 -9.58 -0.24
C PHE A 707 -26.22 -8.10 -0.02
N ASN A 708 -25.33 -7.20 -0.46
CA ASN A 708 -25.55 -5.76 -0.28
C ASN A 708 -26.72 -5.25 -1.13
N ASP A 709 -26.85 -5.73 -2.36
CA ASP A 709 -27.95 -5.35 -3.25
C ASP A 709 -29.28 -5.92 -2.73
N LEU A 710 -29.28 -7.18 -2.27
CA LEU A 710 -30.44 -7.81 -1.66
C LEU A 710 -30.90 -7.06 -0.40
N ARG A 711 -29.96 -6.73 0.50
CA ARG A 711 -30.23 -5.98 1.73
C ARG A 711 -30.81 -4.60 1.44
N ARG A 712 -30.20 -3.85 0.53
CA ARG A 712 -30.64 -2.49 0.16
C ARG A 712 -31.99 -2.52 -0.55
N GLY A 713 -32.22 -3.50 -1.42
CA GLY A 713 -33.49 -3.65 -2.14
C GLY A 713 -34.65 -4.00 -1.21
N ALA A 714 -34.43 -4.93 -0.27
CA ALA A 714 -35.40 -5.26 0.77
C ALA A 714 -35.70 -4.06 1.69
N LEU A 715 -34.65 -3.32 2.07
CA LEU A 715 -34.77 -2.14 2.92
C LEU A 715 -35.56 -1.00 2.26
N LEU A 716 -35.48 -0.86 0.94
CA LEU A 716 -36.09 0.22 0.16
C LEU A 716 -37.31 -0.23 -0.66
N HIS A 717 -37.88 -1.42 -0.40
CA HIS A 717 -38.93 -2.02 -1.23
C HIS A 717 -40.11 -1.08 -1.50
N ASP A 718 -40.49 -0.28 -0.51
CA ASP A 718 -41.61 0.65 -0.56
C ASP A 718 -41.24 2.11 -0.83
N ILE A 719 -39.97 2.44 -1.15
CA ILE A 719 -39.53 3.83 -1.33
C ILE A 719 -40.34 4.60 -2.39
N GLY A 720 -40.90 3.89 -3.37
CA GLY A 720 -41.75 4.49 -4.40
C GLY A 720 -43.08 5.02 -3.91
N LYS A 721 -43.55 4.62 -2.71
CA LYS A 721 -44.72 5.23 -2.06
C LYS A 721 -44.51 6.72 -1.79
N MET A 722 -43.25 7.19 -1.76
CA MET A 722 -42.94 8.62 -1.70
C MET A 722 -43.55 9.42 -2.87
N GLY A 723 -43.73 8.80 -4.03
CA GLY A 723 -44.35 9.45 -5.19
C GLY A 723 -45.88 9.30 -5.25
N ILE A 724 -46.52 8.64 -4.28
CA ILE A 724 -47.97 8.49 -4.22
C ILE A 724 -48.58 9.71 -3.51
N PRO A 725 -49.68 10.30 -4.03
CA PRO A 725 -50.36 11.42 -3.38
C PRO A 725 -50.89 11.07 -1.98
N ASP A 726 -50.80 12.00 -1.04
CA ASP A 726 -51.27 11.80 0.34
C ASP A 726 -52.76 11.48 0.43
N SER A 727 -53.58 12.04 -0.48
CA SER A 727 -55.03 11.74 -0.55
C SER A 727 -55.33 10.26 -0.82
N ILE A 728 -54.37 9.53 -1.39
CA ILE A 728 -54.45 8.09 -1.68
C ILE A 728 -53.71 7.31 -0.59
N LEU A 729 -52.46 7.69 -0.28
CA LEU A 729 -51.62 6.98 0.70
C LEU A 729 -52.21 7.00 2.11
N LEU A 730 -52.83 8.11 2.52
CA LEU A 730 -53.36 8.32 3.88
C LEU A 730 -54.89 8.15 3.97
N LYS A 731 -55.54 7.65 2.91
CA LYS A 731 -57.01 7.56 2.86
C LYS A 731 -57.53 6.63 3.97
N PRO A 732 -58.40 7.09 4.89
CA PRO A 732 -58.95 6.27 5.97
C PRO A 732 -60.12 5.40 5.45
N GLY A 733 -59.86 4.54 4.48
CA GLY A 733 -60.88 3.70 3.84
C GLY A 733 -60.34 2.88 2.67
N LYS A 734 -61.23 2.14 1.99
CA LYS A 734 -60.84 1.40 0.79
C LYS A 734 -60.55 2.37 -0.36
N LEU A 735 -59.50 2.06 -1.13
CA LEU A 735 -59.22 2.74 -2.39
C LEU A 735 -60.23 2.29 -3.44
N ASP A 736 -60.66 3.21 -4.31
CA ASP A 736 -61.37 2.85 -5.53
C ASP A 736 -60.41 2.31 -6.61
N ASP A 737 -60.94 1.92 -7.77
CA ASP A 737 -60.15 1.28 -8.83
C ASP A 737 -59.09 2.22 -9.42
N ASP A 738 -59.38 3.52 -9.55
CA ASP A 738 -58.45 4.51 -10.09
C ASP A 738 -57.34 4.84 -9.09
N GLU A 739 -57.70 5.01 -7.82
CA GLU A 739 -56.76 5.18 -6.71
C GLU A 739 -55.86 3.96 -6.53
N MET A 740 -56.42 2.75 -6.67
CA MET A 740 -55.66 1.50 -6.63
C MET A 740 -54.70 1.39 -7.82
N ASN A 741 -55.11 1.82 -9.01
CA ASN A 741 -54.22 1.87 -10.18
C ASN A 741 -53.05 2.84 -9.97
N LEU A 742 -53.27 3.97 -9.29
CA LEU A 742 -52.20 4.88 -8.88
C LEU A 742 -51.29 4.26 -7.81
N MET A 743 -51.86 3.61 -6.79
CA MET A 743 -51.09 2.92 -5.75
C MET A 743 -50.16 1.84 -6.33
N LYS A 744 -50.63 1.08 -7.32
CA LYS A 744 -49.83 0.05 -8.03
C LYS A 744 -48.64 0.61 -8.82
N GLN A 745 -48.48 1.93 -8.95
CA GLN A 745 -47.33 2.53 -9.62
C GLN A 745 -46.10 2.66 -8.71
N HIS A 746 -46.23 2.49 -7.39
CA HIS A 746 -45.09 2.64 -6.47
C HIS A 746 -43.88 1.74 -6.81
N PRO A 747 -44.01 0.50 -7.34
CA PRO A 747 -42.84 -0.29 -7.74
C PRO A 747 -42.09 0.36 -8.92
N GLU A 748 -42.81 0.92 -9.89
CA GLU A 748 -42.20 1.67 -11.00
C GLU A 748 -41.54 2.95 -10.53
N LEU A 749 -42.17 3.68 -9.59
CA LEU A 749 -41.60 4.89 -9.01
C LEU A 749 -40.32 4.56 -8.24
N ALA A 750 -40.31 3.50 -7.44
CA ALA A 750 -39.13 3.01 -6.74
C ALA A 750 -38.00 2.68 -7.72
N PHE A 751 -38.30 1.96 -8.80
CA PHE A 751 -37.32 1.66 -9.84
C PHE A 751 -36.76 2.94 -10.49
N ARG A 752 -37.61 3.90 -10.85
CA ARG A 752 -37.18 5.18 -11.45
C ARG A 752 -36.27 5.99 -10.52
N MET A 753 -36.53 5.95 -9.21
CA MET A 753 -35.73 6.64 -8.19
C MET A 753 -34.38 5.96 -7.99
N LEU A 754 -34.36 4.63 -7.84
CA LEU A 754 -33.17 3.88 -7.44
C LEU A 754 -32.24 3.54 -8.62
N ALA A 755 -32.78 3.28 -9.81
CA ALA A 755 -31.99 2.88 -10.98
C ALA A 755 -30.99 3.95 -11.45
N LYS A 756 -31.21 5.22 -11.07
CA LYS A 756 -30.31 6.34 -11.40
C LYS A 756 -29.15 6.51 -10.42
N VAL A 757 -29.19 5.82 -9.28
CA VAL A 757 -28.14 5.89 -8.25
C VAL A 757 -27.21 4.68 -8.44
N GLY A 758 -25.96 4.92 -8.82
CA GLY A 758 -25.04 3.86 -9.28
C GLY A 758 -24.93 2.64 -8.36
N PHE A 759 -24.82 2.86 -7.04
CA PHE A 759 -24.69 1.76 -6.06
C PHE A 759 -26.03 1.12 -5.64
N LEU A 760 -27.17 1.64 -6.10
CA LEU A 760 -28.52 1.13 -5.83
C LEU A 760 -29.19 0.54 -7.08
N ALA A 761 -28.59 0.68 -8.25
CA ALA A 761 -29.20 0.27 -9.52
C ALA A 761 -29.59 -1.22 -9.52
N LYS A 762 -28.72 -2.10 -9.01
CA LYS A 762 -29.01 -3.53 -8.86
C LYS A 762 -30.02 -3.81 -7.74
N ALA A 763 -29.96 -3.06 -6.65
CA ALA A 763 -30.90 -3.18 -5.53
C ALA A 763 -32.35 -2.82 -5.94
N ALA A 764 -32.54 -2.05 -7.01
CA ALA A 764 -33.85 -1.61 -7.50
C ALA A 764 -34.75 -2.76 -7.99
N GLU A 765 -34.21 -3.95 -8.28
CA GLU A 765 -34.98 -5.09 -8.75
C GLU A 765 -36.04 -5.56 -7.73
N ILE A 766 -35.73 -5.54 -6.43
CA ILE A 766 -36.65 -5.95 -5.37
C ILE A 766 -37.83 -4.98 -5.28
N PRO A 767 -37.62 -3.66 -5.03
CA PRO A 767 -38.71 -2.68 -5.04
C PRO A 767 -39.55 -2.72 -6.32
N TYR A 768 -38.93 -2.99 -7.48
CA TYR A 768 -39.67 -3.02 -8.74
C TYR A 768 -40.55 -4.26 -8.90
N CYS A 769 -40.13 -5.42 -8.39
CA CYS A 769 -40.77 -6.71 -8.67
C CYS A 769 -41.40 -7.39 -7.44
N HIS A 770 -41.39 -6.77 -6.26
CA HIS A 770 -41.85 -7.43 -5.02
C HIS A 770 -43.35 -7.77 -4.99
N HIS A 771 -44.15 -7.20 -5.89
CA HIS A 771 -45.57 -7.53 -6.07
C HIS A 771 -45.86 -8.46 -7.26
N GLU A 772 -44.82 -8.97 -7.92
CA GLU A 772 -44.96 -10.03 -8.92
C GLU A 772 -45.34 -11.35 -8.23
N LYS A 773 -46.15 -12.15 -8.92
CA LYS A 773 -46.63 -13.44 -8.42
C LYS A 773 -46.12 -14.56 -9.30
N TRP A 774 -45.79 -15.70 -8.69
CA TRP A 774 -45.21 -16.84 -9.42
C TRP A 774 -46.03 -17.28 -10.64
N ASP A 775 -47.35 -17.18 -10.58
CA ASP A 775 -48.28 -17.53 -11.67
C ASP A 775 -48.41 -16.50 -12.80
N GLY A 776 -47.86 -15.28 -12.60
CA GLY A 776 -47.96 -14.15 -13.54
C GLY A 776 -49.12 -13.20 -13.29
N SER A 777 -49.93 -13.40 -12.24
CA SER A 777 -51.06 -12.52 -11.89
C SER A 777 -50.67 -11.28 -11.08
N GLY A 778 -49.36 -11.05 -10.89
CA GLY A 778 -48.81 -9.90 -10.17
C GLY A 778 -48.64 -8.64 -11.02
N TYR A 779 -48.00 -7.64 -10.44
CA TYR A 779 -47.72 -6.34 -11.07
C TYR A 779 -46.31 -5.86 -10.66
N PRO A 780 -45.69 -4.91 -11.38
CA PRO A 780 -46.20 -4.12 -12.51
C PRO A 780 -46.06 -4.77 -13.90
N ARG A 781 -45.25 -5.82 -14.06
CA ARG A 781 -44.88 -6.40 -15.36
C ARG A 781 -45.58 -7.71 -15.68
N GLY A 782 -46.19 -8.38 -14.69
CA GLY A 782 -46.85 -9.67 -14.88
C GLY A 782 -45.84 -10.78 -15.17
N LEU A 783 -44.69 -10.74 -14.51
CA LEU A 783 -43.61 -11.72 -14.69
C LEU A 783 -44.04 -13.07 -14.11
N LYS A 784 -43.65 -14.17 -14.76
CA LYS A 784 -44.03 -15.52 -14.38
C LYS A 784 -42.81 -16.39 -14.05
N GLY A 785 -42.92 -17.19 -12.99
CA GLY A 785 -41.90 -18.15 -12.59
C GLY A 785 -40.51 -17.52 -12.39
N THR A 786 -39.51 -18.09 -13.04
CA THR A 786 -38.11 -17.63 -12.96
C THR A 786 -37.84 -16.31 -13.69
N GLY A 787 -38.83 -15.76 -14.41
CA GLY A 787 -38.76 -14.41 -14.96
C GLY A 787 -38.74 -13.33 -13.87
N ILE A 788 -39.20 -13.65 -12.66
CA ILE A 788 -39.12 -12.78 -11.49
C ILE A 788 -37.70 -12.88 -10.89
N PRO A 789 -37.00 -11.76 -10.65
CA PRO A 789 -35.69 -11.78 -10.00
C PRO A 789 -35.70 -12.58 -8.69
N LEU A 790 -34.64 -13.35 -8.45
CA LEU A 790 -34.59 -14.24 -7.27
C LEU A 790 -34.75 -13.45 -5.96
N GLY A 791 -34.13 -12.27 -5.86
CA GLY A 791 -34.27 -11.42 -4.69
C GLY A 791 -35.72 -11.00 -4.41
N ALA A 792 -36.50 -10.69 -5.45
CA ALA A 792 -37.91 -10.34 -5.31
C ALA A 792 -38.78 -11.54 -4.91
N ARG A 793 -38.47 -12.74 -5.44
CA ARG A 793 -39.15 -14.00 -5.03
C ARG A 793 -38.92 -14.34 -3.56
N ILE A 794 -37.70 -14.12 -3.06
CA ILE A 794 -37.34 -14.26 -1.65
C ILE A 794 -38.09 -13.25 -0.80
N PHE A 795 -38.03 -11.98 -1.20
CA PHE A 795 -38.63 -10.89 -0.45
C PHE A 795 -40.16 -10.99 -0.35
N ALA A 796 -40.86 -11.37 -1.43
CA ALA A 796 -42.32 -11.45 -1.46
C ALA A 796 -42.92 -12.39 -0.39
N ILE A 797 -42.26 -13.53 -0.11
CA ILE A 797 -42.70 -14.43 0.97
C ILE A 797 -42.52 -13.78 2.34
N VAL A 798 -41.39 -13.11 2.53
CA VAL A 798 -41.04 -12.47 3.80
C VAL A 798 -41.98 -11.30 4.11
N ASP A 799 -42.30 -10.49 3.10
CA ASP A 799 -43.22 -9.37 3.22
C ASP A 799 -44.64 -9.83 3.60
N VAL A 800 -45.16 -10.86 2.90
CA VAL A 800 -46.47 -11.44 3.25
C VAL A 800 -46.46 -12.06 4.65
N TRP A 801 -45.36 -12.73 5.04
CA TRP A 801 -45.22 -13.28 6.40
C TRP A 801 -45.29 -12.18 7.46
N ASP A 802 -44.50 -11.11 7.33
CA ASP A 802 -44.50 -10.00 8.30
C ASP A 802 -45.86 -9.29 8.32
N ALA A 803 -46.49 -9.10 7.16
CA ALA A 803 -47.81 -8.51 7.05
C ALA A 803 -48.88 -9.33 7.79
N LEU A 804 -48.84 -10.67 7.71
CA LEU A 804 -49.73 -11.59 8.44
C LEU A 804 -49.45 -11.61 9.95
N ARG A 805 -48.19 -11.46 10.33
CA ARG A 805 -47.70 -11.59 11.72
C ARG A 805 -47.66 -10.29 12.51
N SER A 806 -47.96 -9.16 11.88
CA SER A 806 -47.97 -7.84 12.50
C SER A 806 -49.40 -7.31 12.68
N ASP A 807 -49.65 -6.61 13.79
CA ASP A 807 -50.90 -5.90 14.00
C ASP A 807 -50.99 -4.72 13.02
N ARG A 808 -52.10 -4.60 12.31
CA ARG A 808 -52.42 -3.48 11.40
C ARG A 808 -53.70 -2.79 11.89
N PRO A 809 -53.93 -1.50 11.55
CA PRO A 809 -55.08 -0.73 12.07
C PRO A 809 -56.46 -1.40 11.94
N TYR A 810 -56.63 -2.28 10.95
CA TYR A 810 -57.88 -3.00 10.68
C TYR A 810 -57.79 -4.52 10.81
N ARG A 811 -56.64 -5.08 11.26
CA ARG A 811 -56.44 -6.54 11.36
C ARG A 811 -55.40 -6.89 12.43
N LYS A 812 -55.76 -7.78 13.36
CA LYS A 812 -54.79 -8.37 14.31
C LYS A 812 -53.85 -9.37 13.64
N ALA A 813 -52.63 -9.46 14.16
CA ALA A 813 -51.66 -10.48 13.78
C ALA A 813 -52.24 -11.89 13.96
N ILE A 814 -52.02 -12.77 12.97
CA ILE A 814 -52.45 -14.17 13.07
C ILE A 814 -51.30 -15.07 13.60
N PRO A 815 -51.61 -16.21 14.23
CA PRO A 815 -50.62 -17.20 14.67
C PRO A 815 -49.68 -17.71 13.55
N ALA A 816 -48.46 -18.12 13.91
CA ALA A 816 -47.42 -18.54 12.95
C ALA A 816 -47.81 -19.80 12.14
N ASN A 817 -48.58 -20.72 12.74
CA ASN A 817 -49.12 -21.89 12.06
C ASN A 817 -50.16 -21.51 10.98
N GLU A 818 -51.03 -20.54 11.25
CA GLU A 818 -52.00 -20.03 10.27
C GLU A 818 -51.31 -19.26 9.14
N ALA A 819 -50.32 -18.41 9.46
CA ALA A 819 -49.52 -17.73 8.45
C ALA A 819 -48.74 -18.73 7.56
N ALA A 820 -48.21 -19.79 8.15
CA ALA A 820 -47.54 -20.86 7.42
C ALA A 820 -48.49 -21.62 6.49
N ALA A 821 -49.74 -21.84 6.91
CA ALA A 821 -50.77 -22.46 6.06
C ALA A 821 -51.10 -21.59 4.84
N VAL A 822 -51.15 -20.26 5.00
CA VAL A 822 -51.35 -19.32 3.88
C VAL A 822 -50.17 -19.39 2.90
N ILE A 823 -48.93 -19.39 3.39
CA ILE A 823 -47.74 -19.51 2.51
C ILE A 823 -47.71 -20.85 1.80
N ALA A 824 -48.02 -21.94 2.50
CA ALA A 824 -48.05 -23.28 1.92
C ALA A 824 -49.11 -23.39 0.81
N ALA A 825 -50.31 -22.83 1.02
CA ALA A 825 -51.37 -22.80 0.01
C ALA A 825 -51.03 -21.91 -1.20
N GLY A 826 -50.24 -20.85 -0.98
CA GLY A 826 -49.75 -19.95 -2.04
C GLY A 826 -48.55 -20.48 -2.84
N SER A 827 -47.98 -21.63 -2.47
CA SER A 827 -46.84 -22.24 -3.15
C SER A 827 -47.19 -22.62 -4.59
N GLY A 828 -46.43 -22.12 -5.57
CA GLY A 828 -46.66 -22.37 -6.99
C GLY A 828 -47.75 -21.50 -7.64
N SER A 829 -48.38 -20.59 -6.88
CA SER A 829 -49.29 -19.57 -7.40
C SER A 829 -48.79 -18.17 -7.05
N HIS A 830 -48.83 -17.80 -5.78
CA HIS A 830 -48.28 -16.54 -5.28
C HIS A 830 -46.76 -16.62 -5.15
N PHE A 831 -46.24 -17.72 -4.62
CA PHE A 831 -44.85 -17.84 -4.19
C PHE A 831 -44.07 -18.89 -5.00
N ASP A 832 -42.76 -18.67 -5.14
CA ASP A 832 -41.84 -19.67 -5.68
C ASP A 832 -41.86 -20.93 -4.78
N PRO A 833 -42.14 -22.13 -5.32
CA PRO A 833 -42.21 -23.36 -4.54
C PRO A 833 -40.94 -23.70 -3.76
N LEU A 834 -39.76 -23.43 -4.34
CA LEU A 834 -38.47 -23.73 -3.71
C LEU A 834 -38.20 -22.76 -2.55
N VAL A 835 -38.51 -21.48 -2.76
CA VAL A 835 -38.34 -20.44 -1.74
C VAL A 835 -39.32 -20.68 -0.59
N ALA A 836 -40.59 -20.96 -0.88
CA ALA A 836 -41.61 -21.25 0.13
C ALA A 836 -41.24 -22.46 0.98
N LYS A 837 -40.75 -23.55 0.35
CA LYS A 837 -40.27 -24.73 1.07
C LYS A 837 -39.11 -24.40 2.00
N THR A 838 -38.13 -23.62 1.53
CA THR A 838 -36.96 -23.24 2.32
C THR A 838 -37.35 -22.35 3.50
N PHE A 839 -38.25 -21.38 3.27
CA PHE A 839 -38.74 -20.49 4.31
C PHE A 839 -39.53 -21.21 5.41
N LEU A 840 -40.45 -22.11 5.03
CA LEU A 840 -41.22 -22.91 6.01
C LEU A 840 -40.32 -23.83 6.83
N ASN A 841 -39.27 -24.39 6.23
CA ASN A 841 -38.27 -25.17 6.97
C ASN A 841 -37.50 -24.30 7.98
N LEU A 842 -37.15 -23.07 7.60
CA LEU A 842 -36.46 -22.12 8.45
C LEU A 842 -37.34 -21.68 9.65
N LYS A 843 -38.65 -21.55 9.45
CA LYS A 843 -39.62 -21.17 10.50
C LYS A 843 -40.22 -22.33 11.30
N LYS A 844 -39.72 -23.56 11.11
CA LYS A 844 -40.28 -24.78 11.71
C LYS A 844 -40.39 -24.75 13.23
N THR A 845 -39.44 -24.13 13.93
CA THR A 845 -39.44 -23.93 15.39
C THR A 845 -40.49 -22.93 15.88
N GLU A 846 -40.74 -21.86 15.12
CA GLU A 846 -41.79 -20.86 15.40
C GLU A 846 -43.19 -21.44 15.13
N ILE A 847 -43.31 -22.31 14.13
CA ILE A 847 -44.57 -22.99 13.77
C ILE A 847 -44.96 -24.06 14.82
N GLY A 848 -43.98 -24.67 15.50
CA GLY A 848 -44.17 -25.83 16.39
C GLY A 848 -44.73 -25.56 17.80
N HIS A 849 -44.99 -24.31 18.21
CA HIS A 849 -45.40 -23.98 19.59
C HIS A 849 -46.90 -23.79 19.84
N SER A 850 -47.78 -24.19 18.92
CA SER A 850 -49.24 -24.05 19.11
C SER A 850 -50.02 -25.31 18.72
N ILE A 851 -49.92 -26.36 19.54
CA ILE A 851 -50.91 -27.46 19.55
C ILE A 851 -51.28 -27.79 21.00
N GLN A 852 -52.33 -27.15 21.51
CA GLN A 852 -53.35 -27.87 22.27
C GLN A 852 -54.69 -27.64 21.59
N ALA A 853 -55.21 -28.74 21.05
CA ALA A 853 -56.43 -28.81 20.28
C ALA A 853 -57.66 -28.41 21.11
N ARG A 854 -58.61 -27.70 20.47
CA ARG A 854 -60.03 -27.92 20.72
C ARG A 854 -60.76 -28.17 19.40
N PRO A 855 -61.68 -29.14 19.34
CA PRO A 855 -62.31 -29.54 18.10
C PRO A 855 -63.34 -28.51 17.65
N ILE A 856 -63.42 -28.33 16.34
CA ILE A 856 -64.46 -27.57 15.65
C ILE A 856 -65.80 -28.28 15.86
N GLN A 857 -66.77 -27.61 16.48
CA GLN A 857 -68.18 -28.00 16.42
C GLN A 857 -68.87 -27.25 15.27
N SER A 858 -69.56 -28.02 14.44
CA SER A 858 -70.46 -27.58 13.39
C SER A 858 -71.80 -27.09 13.95
N SER A 859 -72.26 -25.90 13.55
CA SER A 859 -73.69 -25.62 13.36
C SER A 859 -73.92 -24.31 12.58
N SER A 860 -74.90 -24.37 11.68
CA SER A 860 -75.38 -23.35 10.75
C SER A 860 -76.06 -22.14 11.44
N PRO A 861 -76.38 -21.04 10.71
CA PRO A 861 -76.74 -19.74 11.31
C PRO A 861 -78.23 -19.68 11.72
N PRO A 862 -78.61 -18.84 12.71
CA PRO A 862 -79.38 -17.63 12.36
C PRO A 862 -79.29 -16.45 13.35
N GLY A 863 -79.74 -15.26 12.91
CA GLY A 863 -80.67 -14.46 13.74
C GLY A 863 -80.19 -13.12 14.31
N ASN A 864 -80.66 -12.04 13.69
CA ASN A 864 -80.83 -10.69 14.24
C ASN A 864 -81.45 -10.69 15.66
N ARG A 865 -80.88 -9.91 16.60
CA ARG A 865 -81.62 -8.93 17.47
C ARG A 865 -80.72 -8.24 18.51
N LYS A 866 -80.71 -6.90 18.40
CA LYS A 866 -80.86 -5.82 19.39
C LYS A 866 -80.54 -6.05 20.89
N GLU A 867 -80.00 -4.94 21.45
CA GLU A 867 -80.08 -4.47 22.85
C GLU A 867 -79.20 -5.23 23.86
N GLY A 868 -78.49 -4.62 24.80
CA GLY A 868 -78.56 -3.26 25.31
C GLY A 868 -77.39 -2.93 26.25
N ARG A 869 -77.47 -1.69 26.73
CA ARG A 869 -76.50 -0.86 27.43
C ARG A 869 -76.05 -1.33 28.84
N LYS A 870 -74.82 -0.87 29.18
CA LYS A 870 -74.31 -0.32 30.47
C LYS A 870 -73.93 -1.31 31.61
N PRO A 871 -73.13 -0.87 32.62
CA PRO A 871 -71.92 -0.02 32.59
C PRO A 871 -70.77 -0.51 33.54
N ILE A 872 -69.60 0.14 33.39
CA ILE A 872 -68.47 0.45 34.30
C ILE A 872 -68.70 0.21 35.82
N PRO A 873 -67.68 -0.18 36.64
CA PRO A 873 -66.72 0.78 37.26
C PRO A 873 -65.24 0.29 37.16
N ALA A 874 -64.23 1.10 36.83
CA ALA A 874 -63.61 2.20 37.59
C ALA A 874 -62.96 1.78 38.92
N SER A 875 -61.62 1.67 38.92
CA SER A 875 -60.68 2.00 40.03
C SER A 875 -59.27 1.52 39.60
N SER A 876 -58.40 2.42 39.17
CA SER A 876 -57.42 3.18 39.99
C SER A 876 -56.09 2.45 40.17
N ASP A 877 -55.05 3.11 39.66
CA ASP A 877 -53.71 3.24 40.21
C ASP A 877 -52.87 1.97 40.47
N ARG A 878 -51.95 1.68 39.54
CA ARG A 878 -50.50 1.91 39.73
C ARG A 878 -49.74 1.84 38.40
#